data_AF-A0A9P9SQ02-F1
#
_entry.id   AF-A0A9P9SQ02-F1
#
_cell.length_a   1.000
_cell.length_b   1.000
_cell.length_c   1.000
_cell.angle_alpha   90.00
_cell.angle_beta   90.00
_cell.angle_gamma   90.00
#
_symmetry.space_group_name_H-M   'P 1'
#
loop_
_entity.id
_entity.type
_entity.pdbx_description
1 polymer ?
#
loop_
_entity_poly.entity_id
_entity_poly.type
_entity_poly.pdbx_seq_one_letter_code
_entity_poly.pdbx_strand_id
1 'polypeptide(L)'
;MGFSSRELGQLDCLPTRELLPSTLPKFILPMLRIENWETVPVQPDFPRDALYPMANGQGMWVASNPLIWPILEPVLILATKMLTSIYVLPWFDALLNAPREPIPLSRIELVDHGRDDLYSFRPRPAVQFSKPTVTPIDRDKVFALLQNRFKYTFGFMKPGENPTESEDATGAVAITITNDDYIRYDPTPGKLPRVFTWLDYSDFEHLLRSDLNSAEKMCIEWSIANTIAHEVMHAVQFFHTDFQGKYGMPEHYFDTEALPEIGYSYEQAINLGSTERFLGKDRLQIPLADIPPLGFFLSRRYPTANHVDRMDTNGVILKNPGIDIYDEVFPIPITFYEDIQQENFWSVAVRRFGHGLLHYRSRKEGSRYTLTINPKSAKVKPGKPLCFQALNHAYPALNSQFVAAVQTLRIALDLTSEERRAMEFGRDLLISSQGEESFWNNSAQQKAHVEAAMATMASVRGEEFTLEKQRTILLSLIQSMAEAVSNHQVQIAAIQSLEAVNQVRYPDRRAALKAWNRGTRVFLNVLKTTDQGNNIDIVPLLLDLEVARMILYDPTDLTLQTSEEFIEIQSIQLARLDFTDGNFINCRNLCIGILATNWCSIFARCGAAAILFALDKDVYEEWDVRKQDLITANSMMNYCLAAAPVPWKPLWTSLKTDLMDAVNDLQRPPDKNSQPTDSNVPGDQGNASANGPQTAFEKCQILSV
;
A
#
# COMPACT_ATOMS: atom_id res chain seq x y z
N MET A 1 1.01 14.77 -6.03
CA MET A 1 -0.44 14.59 -6.20
C MET A 1 -1.23 14.54 -4.88
N GLY A 2 -1.09 15.49 -3.96
CA GLY A 2 -2.01 15.64 -2.81
C GLY A 2 -1.78 14.75 -1.58
N PHE A 3 -1.26 13.53 -1.74
CA PHE A 3 -1.03 12.59 -0.62
C PHE A 3 0.32 12.80 0.09
N SER A 4 0.35 12.59 1.40
CA SER A 4 1.57 12.43 2.20
C SER A 4 2.11 11.00 2.15
N SER A 5 3.41 10.80 2.42
CA SER A 5 4.00 9.45 2.50
C SER A 5 3.32 8.57 3.55
N ARG A 6 2.87 9.16 4.66
CA ARG A 6 2.11 8.43 5.69
C ARG A 6 0.79 7.89 5.15
N GLU A 7 0.05 8.72 4.41
CA GLU A 7 -1.22 8.31 3.80
C GLU A 7 -1.01 7.22 2.73
N LEU A 8 0.04 7.35 1.91
CA LEU A 8 0.40 6.32 0.93
C LEU A 8 0.80 4.99 1.61
N GLY A 9 1.51 5.03 2.74
CA GLY A 9 1.81 3.84 3.53
C GLY A 9 0.56 3.20 4.14
N GLN A 10 -0.37 4.02 4.64
CA GLN A 10 -1.68 3.53 5.13
C GLN A 10 -2.51 2.89 4.02
N LEU A 11 -2.36 3.33 2.76
CA LEU A 11 -3.05 2.75 1.59
C LEU A 11 -2.36 1.50 1.01
N ASP A 12 -1.26 1.02 1.62
CA ASP A 12 -0.40 -0.06 1.08
C ASP A 12 0.11 0.27 -0.33
N CYS A 13 0.45 1.53 -0.58
CA CYS A 13 0.94 2.00 -1.89
C CYS A 13 2.46 2.23 -1.93
N LEU A 14 3.14 2.17 -0.79
CA LEU A 14 4.60 2.27 -0.72
C LEU A 14 5.21 0.86 -0.67
N PRO A 15 6.35 0.63 -1.34
CA PRO A 15 6.97 -0.68 -1.44
C PRO A 15 7.79 -0.99 -0.17
N THR A 16 7.10 -1.29 0.93
CA THR A 16 7.72 -1.44 2.26
C THR A 16 7.69 -2.86 2.82
N ARG A 17 7.24 -3.82 2.01
CA ARG A 17 7.24 -5.24 2.31
C ARG A 17 7.55 -6.06 1.07
N GLU A 18 7.98 -7.29 1.28
CA GLU A 18 8.09 -8.27 0.19
C GLU A 18 6.69 -8.69 -0.31
N LEU A 19 6.61 -8.91 -1.61
CA LEU A 19 5.49 -9.50 -2.34
C LEU A 19 5.78 -10.97 -2.65
N LEU A 20 4.72 -11.73 -2.89
CA LEU A 20 4.84 -13.11 -3.35
C LEU A 20 5.58 -13.17 -4.70
N PRO A 21 6.52 -14.13 -4.89
CA PRO A 21 7.16 -14.32 -6.18
C PRO A 21 6.16 -14.55 -7.32
N SER A 22 6.54 -14.13 -8.52
CA SER A 22 5.72 -14.36 -9.72
C SER A 22 5.46 -15.85 -9.93
N THR A 23 4.21 -16.19 -10.26
CA THR A 23 3.81 -17.54 -10.67
C THR A 23 3.48 -17.63 -12.17
N LEU A 24 3.73 -16.56 -12.93
CA LEU A 24 3.48 -16.55 -14.36
C LEU A 24 4.34 -17.61 -15.08
N PRO A 25 3.74 -18.40 -16.00
CA PRO A 25 4.49 -19.31 -16.86
C PRO A 25 5.58 -18.57 -17.63
N LYS A 26 6.76 -19.18 -17.74
CA LYS A 26 7.88 -18.69 -18.53
C LYS A 26 7.62 -18.78 -20.04
N PHE A 27 6.67 -17.99 -20.51
CA PHE A 27 6.28 -17.90 -21.91
C PHE A 27 6.37 -16.44 -22.36
N ILE A 28 7.15 -16.22 -23.42
CA ILE A 28 7.26 -14.93 -24.10
C ILE A 28 6.67 -15.08 -25.50
N LEU A 29 5.76 -14.17 -25.86
CA LEU A 29 5.17 -14.11 -27.20
C LEU A 29 6.27 -14.12 -28.26
N PRO A 30 6.11 -14.88 -29.37
CA PRO A 30 7.14 -14.99 -30.40
C PRO A 30 7.73 -13.66 -30.88
N MET A 31 6.92 -12.61 -31.02
CA MET A 31 7.38 -11.28 -31.46
C MET A 31 8.21 -10.51 -30.42
N LEU A 32 8.14 -10.89 -29.14
CA LEU A 32 8.87 -10.24 -28.04
C LEU A 32 10.17 -10.97 -27.67
N ARG A 33 10.41 -12.16 -28.24
CA ARG A 33 11.59 -12.97 -27.90
C ARG A 33 12.89 -12.32 -28.35
N ILE A 34 13.98 -12.72 -27.70
CA ILE A 34 15.33 -12.18 -27.85
C ILE A 34 15.79 -12.04 -29.31
N GLU A 35 15.37 -12.95 -30.19
CA GLU A 35 15.71 -12.93 -31.61
C GLU A 35 15.13 -11.75 -32.40
N ASN A 36 14.12 -11.06 -31.86
CA ASN A 36 13.53 -9.86 -32.47
C ASN A 36 14.04 -8.57 -31.81
N TRP A 37 15.12 -8.62 -31.03
CA TRP A 37 15.76 -7.44 -30.46
C TRP A 37 16.97 -7.03 -31.29
N GLU A 38 17.24 -5.73 -31.33
CA GLU A 38 18.42 -5.19 -31.98
C GLU A 38 19.70 -5.73 -31.32
N THR A 39 20.63 -6.17 -32.16
CA THR A 39 21.98 -6.60 -31.75
C THR A 39 23.07 -5.74 -32.39
N VAL A 40 22.69 -4.97 -33.40
CA VAL A 40 23.46 -3.96 -34.11
C VAL A 40 22.51 -2.81 -34.47
N PRO A 41 23.02 -1.60 -34.73
CA PRO A 41 22.21 -0.51 -35.23
C PRO A 41 21.47 -0.91 -36.50
N VAL A 42 20.22 -0.47 -36.63
CA VAL A 42 19.29 -0.91 -37.69
C VAL A 42 19.51 -0.21 -39.03
N GLN A 43 20.76 -0.05 -39.44
CA GLN A 43 21.08 0.46 -40.78
C GLN A 43 20.68 -0.55 -41.86
N PRO A 44 20.25 -0.11 -43.06
CA PRO A 44 20.08 1.28 -43.49
C PRO A 44 18.69 1.86 -43.19
N ASP A 45 17.85 1.20 -42.38
CA ASP A 45 16.48 1.67 -42.10
C ASP A 45 16.49 3.04 -41.41
N PHE A 46 17.49 3.28 -40.54
CA PHE A 46 17.68 4.56 -39.84
C PHE A 46 19.17 4.96 -39.83
N PRO A 47 19.49 6.26 -39.71
CA PRO A 47 20.87 6.78 -39.77
C PRO A 47 21.73 6.40 -38.55
N ARG A 48 21.12 6.01 -37.42
CA ARG A 48 21.83 5.67 -36.18
C ARG A 48 22.90 4.59 -36.42
N ASP A 49 24.13 4.87 -35.98
CA ASP A 49 25.32 4.06 -36.28
C ASP A 49 25.92 3.36 -35.05
N ALA A 50 25.35 3.59 -33.85
CA ALA A 50 25.79 2.98 -32.61
C ALA A 50 24.64 2.55 -31.69
N LEU A 51 24.94 1.55 -30.86
CA LEU A 51 24.11 1.15 -29.72
C LEU A 51 24.57 1.90 -28.46
N TYR A 52 23.84 1.77 -27.36
CA TYR A 52 24.14 2.49 -26.11
C TYR A 52 25.04 1.65 -25.20
N PRO A 53 26.19 2.16 -24.73
CA PRO A 53 27.01 1.46 -23.75
C PRO A 53 26.34 1.49 -22.36
N MET A 54 26.52 0.43 -21.58
CA MET A 54 26.09 0.42 -20.19
C MET A 54 27.00 1.32 -19.33
N ALA A 55 26.44 2.02 -18.35
CA ALA A 55 27.20 2.93 -17.48
C ALA A 55 28.33 2.23 -16.68
N ASN A 56 28.17 0.94 -16.38
CA ASN A 56 29.16 0.12 -15.69
C ASN A 56 30.25 -0.45 -16.61
N GLY A 57 30.22 -0.16 -17.91
CA GLY A 57 31.19 -0.63 -18.91
C GLY A 57 31.05 -2.12 -19.27
N GLN A 58 30.00 -2.82 -18.83
CA GLN A 58 29.83 -4.26 -19.03
C GLN A 58 29.10 -4.61 -20.33
N GLY A 59 29.41 -3.89 -21.41
CA GLY A 59 28.85 -4.09 -22.74
C GLY A 59 27.82 -3.03 -23.14
N MET A 60 26.90 -3.42 -24.03
CA MET A 60 25.89 -2.55 -24.61
C MET A 60 24.49 -2.88 -24.06
N TRP A 61 23.59 -1.91 -24.12
CA TRP A 61 22.15 -2.06 -23.97
C TRP A 61 21.58 -2.83 -25.15
N VAL A 62 21.64 -4.15 -25.05
CA VAL A 62 21.03 -5.11 -25.99
C VAL A 62 20.43 -6.25 -25.20
N ALA A 63 19.32 -6.81 -25.67
CA ALA A 63 18.64 -7.90 -24.96
C ALA A 63 19.52 -9.16 -24.82
N SER A 64 20.46 -9.38 -25.74
CA SER A 64 21.42 -10.49 -25.69
C SER A 64 22.52 -10.32 -24.65
N ASN A 65 22.63 -9.16 -24.01
CA ASN A 65 23.58 -8.95 -22.92
C ASN A 65 23.15 -9.78 -21.68
N PRO A 66 24.05 -10.60 -21.10
CA PRO A 66 23.72 -11.48 -19.98
C PRO A 66 23.30 -10.73 -18.70
N LEU A 67 23.54 -9.42 -18.60
CA LEU A 67 23.05 -8.58 -17.50
C LEU A 67 21.64 -8.02 -17.76
N ILE A 68 21.28 -7.83 -19.03
CA ILE A 68 20.01 -7.22 -19.44
C ILE A 68 18.90 -8.27 -19.56
N TRP A 69 19.19 -9.45 -20.13
CA TRP A 69 18.16 -10.48 -20.29
C TRP A 69 17.47 -10.88 -18.97
N PRO A 70 18.18 -11.10 -17.84
CA PRO A 70 17.52 -11.49 -16.59
C PRO A 70 16.56 -10.46 -16.00
N ILE A 71 16.77 -9.16 -16.28
CA ILE A 71 15.84 -8.10 -15.85
C ILE A 71 14.72 -7.87 -16.87
N LEU A 72 14.97 -8.17 -18.15
CA LEU A 72 14.01 -8.03 -19.23
C LEU A 72 13.01 -9.20 -19.28
N GLU A 73 13.45 -10.44 -19.02
CA GLU A 73 12.61 -11.64 -19.11
C GLU A 73 11.32 -11.54 -18.29
N PRO A 74 11.33 -11.13 -17.00
CA PRO A 74 10.09 -10.98 -16.21
C PRO A 74 9.13 -9.95 -16.81
N VAL A 75 9.66 -8.83 -17.31
CA VAL A 75 8.89 -7.78 -18.00
C VAL A 75 8.19 -8.35 -19.23
N LEU A 76 8.91 -9.11 -20.06
CA LEU A 76 8.36 -9.68 -21.29
C LEU A 76 7.33 -10.77 -21.03
N ILE A 77 7.47 -11.53 -19.94
CA ILE A 77 6.46 -12.49 -19.50
C ILE A 77 5.18 -11.76 -19.08
N LEU A 78 5.28 -10.67 -18.33
CA LEU A 78 4.13 -9.88 -17.91
C LEU A 78 3.46 -9.16 -19.10
N ALA A 79 4.24 -8.53 -19.98
CA ALA A 79 3.74 -7.93 -21.22
C ALA A 79 3.04 -8.97 -22.10
N THR A 80 3.60 -10.18 -22.19
CA THR A 80 2.96 -11.33 -22.85
C THR A 80 1.61 -11.66 -22.23
N LYS A 81 1.46 -11.62 -20.90
CA LYS A 81 0.17 -11.88 -20.23
C LYS A 81 -0.87 -10.80 -20.51
N MET A 82 -0.46 -9.53 -20.52
CA MET A 82 -1.32 -8.43 -20.94
C MET A 82 -1.78 -8.62 -22.39
N LEU A 83 -0.83 -8.76 -23.31
CA LEU A 83 -1.09 -8.92 -24.76
C LEU A 83 -1.88 -10.19 -25.10
N THR A 84 -1.68 -11.30 -24.37
CA THR A 84 -2.46 -12.53 -24.58
C THR A 84 -3.87 -12.46 -24.00
N SER A 85 -4.22 -11.46 -23.22
CA SER A 85 -5.57 -11.27 -22.70
C SER A 85 -6.35 -10.14 -23.38
N ILE A 86 -5.72 -9.31 -24.22
CA ILE A 86 -6.38 -8.15 -24.88
C ILE A 86 -7.58 -8.53 -25.77
N TYR A 87 -7.68 -9.77 -26.25
CA TYR A 87 -8.78 -10.21 -27.11
C TYR A 87 -10.15 -10.13 -26.42
N VAL A 88 -10.19 -10.06 -25.08
CA VAL A 88 -11.43 -9.88 -24.32
C VAL A 88 -11.88 -8.41 -24.25
N LEU A 89 -11.05 -7.46 -24.71
CA LEU A 89 -11.36 -6.04 -24.74
C LEU A 89 -12.15 -5.68 -26.02
N PRO A 90 -13.35 -5.09 -25.91
CA PRO A 90 -14.07 -4.54 -27.07
C PRO A 90 -13.25 -3.50 -27.85
N TRP A 91 -12.37 -2.78 -27.15
CA TRP A 91 -11.45 -1.82 -27.74
C TRP A 91 -10.50 -2.47 -28.76
N PHE A 92 -9.90 -3.62 -28.43
CA PHE A 92 -8.97 -4.30 -29.34
C PHE A 92 -9.70 -4.93 -30.54
N ASP A 93 -10.91 -5.43 -30.32
CA ASP A 93 -11.78 -5.88 -31.41
C ASP A 93 -12.12 -4.76 -32.39
N ALA A 94 -12.39 -3.55 -31.88
CA ALA A 94 -12.62 -2.37 -32.69
C ALA A 94 -11.36 -1.95 -33.45
N LEU A 95 -10.21 -1.95 -32.78
CA LEU A 95 -8.93 -1.65 -33.42
C LEU A 95 -8.72 -2.56 -34.64
N LEU A 96 -8.91 -3.87 -34.50
CA LEU A 96 -8.69 -4.78 -35.63
C LEU A 96 -9.77 -4.71 -36.73
N ASN A 97 -11.04 -4.63 -36.34
CA ASN A 97 -12.14 -4.96 -37.26
C ASN A 97 -13.17 -3.85 -37.49
N ALA A 98 -13.21 -2.80 -36.67
CA ALA A 98 -14.20 -1.75 -36.86
C ALA A 98 -13.90 -0.92 -38.12
N PRO A 99 -14.93 -0.46 -38.84
CA PRO A 99 -14.74 0.46 -39.96
C PRO A 99 -14.06 1.73 -39.48
N ARG A 100 -13.21 2.31 -40.35
CA ARG A 100 -12.63 3.63 -40.14
C ARG A 100 -13.56 4.67 -40.73
N GLU A 101 -14.14 5.49 -39.86
CA GLU A 101 -15.11 6.53 -40.21
C GLU A 101 -14.42 7.90 -40.19
N PRO A 102 -14.63 8.77 -41.20
CA PRO A 102 -14.08 10.12 -41.16
C PRO A 102 -14.57 10.91 -39.95
N ILE A 103 -13.70 11.74 -39.36
CA ILE A 103 -14.10 12.61 -38.25
C ILE A 103 -15.10 13.66 -38.74
N PRO A 104 -16.24 13.87 -38.06
CA PRO A 104 -17.20 14.90 -38.45
C PRO A 104 -16.61 16.31 -38.39
N LEU A 105 -16.89 17.16 -39.39
CA LEU A 105 -16.43 18.56 -39.42
C LEU A 105 -16.82 19.37 -38.17
N SER A 106 -17.91 19.01 -37.49
CA SER A 106 -18.32 19.62 -36.22
C SER A 106 -17.34 19.41 -35.07
N ARG A 107 -16.44 18.42 -35.20
CA ARG A 107 -15.38 18.10 -34.24
C ARG A 107 -14.01 18.64 -34.65
N ILE A 108 -13.88 19.25 -35.82
CA ILE A 108 -12.61 19.73 -36.38
C ILE A 108 -12.59 21.27 -36.35
N GLU A 109 -11.44 21.86 -36.03
CA GLU A 109 -11.27 23.31 -36.12
C GLU A 109 -11.30 23.82 -37.56
N LEU A 110 -11.75 25.06 -37.77
CA LEU A 110 -11.95 25.61 -39.12
C LEU A 110 -10.68 25.57 -39.97
N VAL A 111 -9.51 25.70 -39.34
CA VAL A 111 -8.20 25.63 -40.01
C VAL A 111 -7.90 24.24 -40.58
N ASP A 112 -8.49 23.20 -40.00
CA ASP A 112 -8.24 21.79 -40.34
C ASP A 112 -9.38 21.16 -41.18
N HIS A 113 -10.39 21.93 -41.59
CA HIS A 113 -11.53 21.42 -42.40
C HIS A 113 -11.13 20.84 -43.76
N GLY A 114 -9.91 21.11 -44.23
CA GLY A 114 -9.36 20.56 -45.47
C GLY A 114 -8.69 19.19 -45.32
N ARG A 115 -8.58 18.64 -44.10
CA ARG A 115 -7.95 17.34 -43.82
C ARG A 115 -8.90 16.18 -44.20
N ASP A 116 -8.41 15.23 -45.00
CA ASP A 116 -9.13 14.02 -45.45
C ASP A 116 -8.54 12.72 -44.89
N ASP A 117 -7.59 12.84 -43.98
CA ASP A 117 -6.81 11.78 -43.35
C ASP A 117 -7.17 11.53 -41.87
N LEU A 118 -8.19 12.23 -41.35
CA LEU A 118 -8.66 12.09 -39.96
C LEU A 118 -9.79 11.07 -39.86
N TYR A 119 -9.53 9.94 -39.19
CA TYR A 119 -10.52 8.87 -38.99
C TYR A 119 -10.64 8.43 -37.54
N SER A 120 -11.82 7.97 -37.14
CA SER A 120 -12.05 7.24 -35.90
C SER A 120 -12.51 5.81 -36.13
N PHE A 121 -12.38 5.00 -35.09
CA PHE A 121 -12.98 3.67 -34.99
C PHE A 121 -13.64 3.53 -33.62
N ARG A 122 -14.67 2.70 -33.51
CA ARG A 122 -15.44 2.56 -32.26
C ARG A 122 -15.87 1.13 -31.99
N PRO A 123 -16.09 0.75 -30.72
CA PRO A 123 -16.65 -0.55 -30.39
C PRO A 123 -18.01 -0.75 -31.03
N ARG A 124 -18.32 -1.99 -31.41
CA ARG A 124 -19.65 -2.33 -31.94
C ARG A 124 -20.70 -2.24 -30.82
N PRO A 125 -21.96 -1.86 -31.14
CA PRO A 125 -23.02 -1.76 -30.12
C PRO A 125 -23.23 -3.08 -29.38
N ALA A 126 -23.38 -3.02 -28.04
CA ALA A 126 -23.53 -4.20 -27.18
C ALA A 126 -24.73 -5.11 -27.55
N VAL A 127 -25.77 -4.57 -28.19
CA VAL A 127 -26.95 -5.34 -28.64
C VAL A 127 -26.61 -6.30 -29.80
N GLN A 128 -25.53 -6.04 -30.54
CA GLN A 128 -25.12 -6.86 -31.68
C GLN A 128 -24.27 -8.07 -31.28
N PHE A 129 -23.75 -8.15 -30.04
CA PHE A 129 -22.93 -9.29 -29.59
C PHE A 129 -22.99 -9.55 -28.08
N SER A 130 -23.17 -10.81 -27.70
CA SER A 130 -23.02 -11.32 -26.33
C SER A 130 -21.59 -11.79 -25.99
N LYS A 131 -20.63 -11.72 -26.92
CA LYS A 131 -19.19 -12.07 -26.74
C LYS A 131 -18.29 -11.27 -27.72
N PRO A 132 -17.04 -10.94 -27.37
CA PRO A 132 -16.04 -10.40 -28.32
C PRO A 132 -15.90 -11.33 -29.54
N THR A 133 -15.82 -10.79 -30.77
CA THR A 133 -15.57 -11.63 -31.97
C THR A 133 -14.11 -11.82 -32.26
N VAL A 134 -13.21 -10.91 -31.84
CA VAL A 134 -11.78 -11.18 -31.89
C VAL A 134 -11.49 -12.39 -31.02
N THR A 135 -11.03 -13.43 -31.69
CA THR A 135 -10.58 -14.65 -31.04
C THR A 135 -9.09 -14.54 -30.73
N PRO A 136 -8.55 -15.39 -29.83
CA PRO A 136 -7.11 -15.55 -29.69
C PRO A 136 -6.40 -15.80 -31.04
N ILE A 137 -7.08 -16.47 -31.99
CA ILE A 137 -6.55 -16.74 -33.33
C ILE A 137 -6.33 -15.45 -34.12
N ASP A 138 -7.25 -14.48 -34.04
CA ASP A 138 -7.13 -13.24 -34.82
C ASP A 138 -6.02 -12.34 -34.26
N ARG A 139 -5.90 -12.27 -32.93
CA ARG A 139 -4.73 -11.68 -32.26
C ARG A 139 -3.43 -12.34 -32.73
N ASP A 140 -3.36 -13.66 -32.67
CA ASP A 140 -2.15 -14.41 -33.02
C ASP A 140 -1.76 -14.23 -34.49
N LYS A 141 -2.74 -14.11 -35.41
CA LYS A 141 -2.46 -13.78 -36.81
C LYS A 141 -1.80 -12.40 -36.95
N VAL A 142 -2.35 -11.38 -36.29
CA VAL A 142 -1.81 -10.00 -36.37
C VAL A 142 -0.40 -9.95 -35.80
N PHE A 143 -0.17 -10.57 -34.65
CA PHE A 143 1.16 -10.65 -34.03
C PHE A 143 2.15 -11.47 -34.87
N ALA A 144 1.71 -12.56 -35.49
CA ALA A 144 2.52 -13.33 -36.42
C ALA A 144 2.87 -12.52 -37.69
N LEU A 145 1.98 -11.64 -38.16
CA LEU A 145 2.28 -10.74 -39.29
C LEU A 145 3.30 -9.68 -38.89
N LEU A 146 3.16 -9.03 -37.73
CA LEU A 146 4.15 -8.09 -37.19
C LEU A 146 5.54 -8.74 -37.14
N GLN A 147 5.63 -9.93 -36.55
CA GLN A 147 6.88 -10.67 -36.43
C GLN A 147 7.44 -11.10 -37.80
N ASN A 148 6.66 -11.84 -38.59
CA ASN A 148 7.21 -12.58 -39.73
C ASN A 148 7.28 -11.75 -41.01
N ARG A 149 6.28 -10.89 -41.25
CA ARG A 149 6.18 -10.07 -42.46
C ARG A 149 6.85 -8.71 -42.28
N PHE A 150 6.57 -8.04 -41.17
CA PHE A 150 7.07 -6.69 -40.91
C PHE A 150 8.29 -6.65 -39.99
N LYS A 151 8.87 -7.81 -39.66
CA LYS A 151 10.12 -7.94 -38.89
C LYS A 151 10.15 -7.01 -37.68
N TYR A 152 9.06 -6.99 -36.93
CA TYR A 152 8.90 -6.09 -35.79
C TYR A 152 10.06 -6.27 -34.82
N THR A 153 10.87 -5.22 -34.65
CA THR A 153 12.15 -5.25 -33.94
C THR A 153 12.10 -4.35 -32.71
N PHE A 154 12.53 -4.86 -31.56
CA PHE A 154 12.66 -4.09 -30.32
C PHE A 154 14.09 -3.60 -30.10
N GLY A 155 14.26 -2.47 -29.43
CA GLY A 155 15.55 -1.93 -29.06
C GLY A 155 15.51 -1.06 -27.82
N PHE A 156 16.67 -0.51 -27.46
CA PHE A 156 16.77 0.47 -26.38
C PHE A 156 17.07 1.85 -26.96
N MET A 157 16.62 2.89 -26.27
CA MET A 157 17.01 4.28 -26.54
C MET A 157 17.45 4.95 -25.26
N LYS A 158 18.28 5.99 -25.42
CA LYS A 158 18.67 6.85 -24.30
C LYS A 158 17.51 7.76 -23.89
N PRO A 159 17.37 8.08 -22.58
CA PRO A 159 16.40 9.07 -22.14
C PRO A 159 16.57 10.39 -22.88
N GLY A 160 15.48 10.88 -23.46
CA GLY A 160 15.55 12.13 -24.21
C GLY A 160 16.28 12.01 -25.54
N GLU A 161 16.21 10.88 -26.24
CA GLU A 161 16.76 10.72 -27.58
C GLU A 161 15.68 10.26 -28.55
N ASN A 162 15.75 10.71 -29.81
CA ASN A 162 15.01 10.10 -30.90
C ASN A 162 15.94 9.08 -31.62
N PRO A 163 15.69 7.76 -31.52
CA PRO A 163 16.56 6.75 -32.13
C PRO A 163 16.57 6.77 -33.67
N THR A 164 15.75 7.61 -34.31
CA THR A 164 15.64 7.76 -35.77
C THR A 164 16.47 8.90 -36.33
N GLU A 165 16.89 9.87 -35.51
CA GLU A 165 17.48 11.13 -35.94
C GLU A 165 18.80 11.43 -35.20
N SER A 166 19.56 12.40 -35.70
CA SER A 166 20.84 12.82 -35.12
C SER A 166 20.76 14.02 -34.16
N GLU A 167 19.59 14.67 -33.99
CA GLU A 167 19.40 15.85 -33.12
C GLU A 167 18.18 15.70 -32.18
N ASP A 168 18.42 15.97 -30.88
CA ASP A 168 17.56 16.29 -29.72
C ASP A 168 16.19 15.58 -29.44
N ALA A 169 15.81 15.72 -28.17
CA ALA A 169 15.06 14.79 -27.34
C ALA A 169 13.55 14.64 -27.59
N THR A 170 13.09 13.40 -27.77
CA THR A 170 11.71 13.05 -27.43
C THR A 170 11.60 12.95 -25.90
N GLY A 171 10.56 13.54 -25.30
CA GLY A 171 10.27 13.33 -23.87
C GLY A 171 9.65 11.97 -23.56
N ALA A 172 9.63 11.06 -24.53
CA ALA A 172 8.90 9.81 -24.51
C ALA A 172 9.69 8.70 -23.81
N VAL A 173 8.97 7.80 -23.15
CA VAL A 173 9.54 6.62 -22.47
C VAL A 173 9.70 5.42 -23.40
N ALA A 174 9.08 5.50 -24.59
CA ALA A 174 9.24 4.58 -25.70
C ALA A 174 8.79 5.27 -26.99
N ILE A 175 9.14 4.68 -28.14
CA ILE A 175 8.70 5.16 -29.46
C ILE A 175 8.51 3.97 -30.40
N THR A 176 7.42 3.98 -31.15
CA THR A 176 7.11 2.97 -32.18
C THR A 176 6.88 3.60 -33.54
N ILE A 177 7.59 3.11 -34.55
CA ILE A 177 7.59 3.69 -35.90
C ILE A 177 7.79 2.62 -36.98
N THR A 178 7.65 3.03 -38.23
CA THR A 178 8.05 2.25 -39.40
C THR A 178 9.31 2.82 -40.08
N ASN A 179 9.91 2.05 -41.00
CA ASN A 179 11.00 2.52 -41.87
C ASN A 179 10.46 3.21 -43.15
N ASP A 180 9.37 3.96 -43.05
CA ASP A 180 8.69 4.51 -44.23
C ASP A 180 9.57 5.43 -45.06
N ASP A 181 10.40 6.27 -44.44
CA ASP A 181 11.35 7.14 -45.13
C ASP A 181 12.34 6.32 -45.97
N TYR A 182 12.92 5.27 -45.41
CA TYR A 182 13.77 4.34 -46.14
C TYR A 182 12.98 3.69 -47.30
N ILE A 183 11.75 3.27 -47.06
CA ILE A 183 10.88 2.65 -48.08
C ILE A 183 10.52 3.62 -49.21
N ARG A 184 10.36 4.92 -48.93
CA ARG A 184 9.91 5.92 -49.91
C ARG A 184 11.05 6.55 -50.69
N TYR A 185 12.16 6.87 -50.04
CA TYR A 185 13.16 7.78 -50.60
C TYR A 185 14.47 7.09 -50.99
N ASP A 186 14.83 5.97 -50.35
CA ASP A 186 16.06 5.26 -50.71
C ASP A 186 15.90 4.53 -52.07
N PRO A 187 16.88 4.57 -52.99
CA PRO A 187 16.73 3.93 -54.30
C PRO A 187 16.94 2.41 -54.28
N THR A 188 17.32 1.81 -53.15
CA THR A 188 17.62 0.37 -53.05
C THR A 188 16.39 -0.47 -53.46
N PRO A 189 16.53 -1.45 -54.36
CA PRO A 189 15.43 -2.32 -54.74
C PRO A 189 15.14 -3.38 -53.66
N GLY A 190 13.89 -3.84 -53.58
CA GLY A 190 13.51 -4.96 -52.71
C GLY A 190 13.41 -4.66 -51.22
N LYS A 191 13.32 -3.38 -50.85
CA LYS A 191 13.10 -2.94 -49.47
C LYS A 191 11.80 -3.51 -48.90
N LEU A 192 11.82 -3.83 -47.61
CA LEU A 192 10.68 -4.40 -46.91
C LEU A 192 10.16 -3.41 -45.86
N PRO A 193 8.84 -3.17 -45.77
CA PRO A 193 8.29 -2.39 -44.68
C PRO A 193 8.55 -3.12 -43.36
N ARG A 194 9.09 -2.38 -42.39
CA ARG A 194 9.45 -2.87 -41.06
C ARG A 194 8.88 -1.98 -39.96
N VAL A 195 8.76 -2.53 -38.76
CA VAL A 195 8.35 -1.80 -37.55
C VAL A 195 9.42 -1.92 -36.49
N PHE A 196 9.58 -0.85 -35.72
CA PHE A 196 10.55 -0.78 -34.65
C PHE A 196 9.91 -0.15 -33.41
N THR A 197 10.25 -0.68 -32.24
CA THR A 197 9.95 -0.06 -30.96
C THR A 197 11.23 0.07 -30.16
N TRP A 198 11.56 1.27 -29.70
CA TRP A 198 12.65 1.48 -28.74
C TRP A 198 12.11 1.89 -27.38
N LEU A 199 12.70 1.33 -26.34
CA LEU A 199 12.34 1.58 -24.95
C LEU A 199 13.44 2.40 -24.28
N ASP A 200 13.07 3.43 -23.53
CA ASP A 200 13.99 4.15 -22.67
C ASP A 200 14.62 3.18 -21.66
N TYR A 201 15.96 3.08 -21.66
CA TYR A 201 16.66 2.14 -20.78
C TYR A 201 16.70 2.58 -19.30
N SER A 202 16.35 3.81 -18.94
CA SER A 202 16.48 4.32 -17.56
C SER A 202 15.66 3.54 -16.53
N ASP A 203 14.46 3.10 -16.88
CA ASP A 203 13.66 2.27 -15.96
C ASP A 203 14.26 0.87 -15.76
N PHE A 204 14.98 0.37 -16.77
CA PHE A 204 15.71 -0.89 -16.67
C PHE A 204 16.98 -0.75 -15.82
N GLU A 205 17.61 0.42 -15.78
CA GLU A 205 18.77 0.68 -14.91
C GLU A 205 18.44 0.48 -13.44
N HIS A 206 17.22 0.84 -13.02
CA HIS A 206 16.77 0.55 -11.66
C HIS A 206 16.73 -0.95 -11.36
N LEU A 207 16.29 -1.79 -12.31
CA LEU A 207 16.22 -3.25 -12.13
C LEU A 207 17.60 -3.92 -12.04
N LEU A 208 18.68 -3.24 -12.45
CA LEU A 208 20.06 -3.74 -12.28
C LEU A 208 20.57 -3.61 -10.84
N ARG A 209 19.86 -2.89 -9.97
CA ARG A 209 20.23 -2.71 -8.57
C ARG A 209 19.99 -4.00 -7.76
N SER A 210 20.90 -4.28 -6.83
CA SER A 210 20.81 -5.45 -5.94
C SER A 210 20.11 -5.16 -4.61
N ASP A 211 19.72 -3.91 -4.35
CA ASP A 211 19.12 -3.45 -3.09
C ASP A 211 17.60 -3.25 -3.18
N LEU A 212 16.98 -3.59 -4.32
CA LEU A 212 15.52 -3.53 -4.47
C LEU A 212 14.84 -4.68 -3.75
N ASN A 213 13.78 -4.37 -3.01
CA ASN A 213 12.84 -5.39 -2.55
C ASN A 213 11.91 -5.83 -3.70
N SER A 214 11.16 -6.92 -3.49
CA SER A 214 10.26 -7.43 -4.54
C SER A 214 9.13 -6.45 -4.90
N ALA A 215 8.62 -5.62 -4.00
CA ALA A 215 7.60 -4.63 -4.32
C ALA A 215 8.12 -3.52 -5.26
N GLU A 216 9.33 -3.03 -5.01
CA GLU A 216 10.01 -2.07 -5.89
C GLU A 216 10.24 -2.69 -7.27
N LYS A 217 10.76 -3.91 -7.30
CA LYS A 217 11.04 -4.63 -8.54
C LYS A 217 9.76 -4.85 -9.38
N MET A 218 8.71 -5.40 -8.76
CA MET A 218 7.47 -5.73 -9.46
C MET A 218 6.72 -4.50 -9.97
N CYS A 219 6.81 -3.35 -9.28
CA CYS A 219 6.17 -2.12 -9.77
C CYS A 219 6.88 -1.54 -11.00
N ILE A 220 8.22 -1.59 -11.03
CA ILE A 220 9.02 -1.19 -12.20
C ILE A 220 8.75 -2.16 -13.36
N GLU A 221 8.77 -3.48 -13.10
CA GLU A 221 8.50 -4.49 -14.11
C GLU A 221 7.12 -4.31 -14.77
N TRP A 222 6.09 -3.99 -13.97
CA TRP A 222 4.76 -3.71 -14.49
C TRP A 222 4.72 -2.44 -15.34
N SER A 223 5.33 -1.35 -14.88
CA SER A 223 5.34 -0.09 -15.64
C SER A 223 5.94 -0.30 -17.03
N ILE A 224 7.08 -1.00 -17.11
CA ILE A 224 7.73 -1.30 -18.38
C ILE A 224 6.87 -2.25 -19.23
N ALA A 225 6.27 -3.28 -18.63
CA ALA A 225 5.40 -4.21 -19.34
C ALA A 225 4.15 -3.51 -19.93
N ASN A 226 3.60 -2.54 -19.20
CA ASN A 226 2.52 -1.69 -19.66
C ASN A 226 2.94 -0.83 -20.86
N THR A 227 4.14 -0.21 -20.80
CA THR A 227 4.72 0.52 -21.94
C THR A 227 4.91 -0.39 -23.15
N ILE A 228 5.45 -1.61 -22.99
CA ILE A 228 5.58 -2.53 -24.12
C ILE A 228 4.21 -2.86 -24.73
N ALA A 229 3.20 -3.10 -23.91
CA ALA A 229 1.86 -3.39 -24.41
C ALA A 229 1.22 -2.19 -25.12
N HIS A 230 1.45 -0.97 -24.62
CA HIS A 230 1.10 0.31 -25.26
C HIS A 230 1.73 0.42 -26.65
N GLU A 231 3.05 0.25 -26.75
CA GLU A 231 3.79 0.36 -28.01
C GLU A 231 3.38 -0.69 -29.06
N VAL A 232 3.03 -1.89 -28.62
CA VAL A 232 2.51 -2.92 -29.53
C VAL A 232 1.20 -2.47 -30.18
N MET A 233 0.39 -1.63 -29.52
CA MET A 233 -0.85 -1.13 -30.13
C MET A 233 -0.57 -0.13 -31.24
N HIS A 234 0.45 0.72 -31.09
CA HIS A 234 0.98 1.56 -32.18
C HIS A 234 1.39 0.69 -33.39
N ALA A 235 2.15 -0.37 -33.14
CA ALA A 235 2.54 -1.31 -34.19
C ALA A 235 1.34 -1.98 -34.90
N VAL A 236 0.28 -2.33 -34.16
CA VAL A 236 -0.96 -2.90 -34.72
C VAL A 236 -1.72 -1.86 -35.55
N GLN A 237 -1.73 -0.60 -35.15
CA GLN A 237 -2.43 0.46 -35.86
C GLN A 237 -1.86 0.67 -37.29
N PHE A 238 -0.57 0.41 -37.53
CA PHE A 238 0.04 0.50 -38.88
C PHE A 238 -0.58 -0.41 -39.94
N PHE A 239 -1.33 -1.47 -39.57
CA PHE A 239 -2.14 -2.25 -40.52
C PHE A 239 -3.21 -1.42 -41.24
N HIS A 240 -3.59 -0.28 -40.67
CA HIS A 240 -4.58 0.62 -41.24
C HIS A 240 -3.99 1.88 -41.87
N THR A 241 -2.68 2.11 -41.72
CA THR A 241 -1.96 3.28 -42.25
C THR A 241 -0.79 2.85 -43.14
N ASP A 242 0.44 2.81 -42.61
CA ASP A 242 1.70 2.65 -43.33
C ASP A 242 1.77 1.37 -44.15
N PHE A 243 1.22 0.26 -43.63
CA PHE A 243 1.21 -1.01 -44.36
C PHE A 243 0.24 -1.03 -45.55
N GLN A 244 -0.63 -0.03 -45.65
CA GLN A 244 -1.47 0.23 -46.82
C GLN A 244 -0.86 1.29 -47.76
N GLY A 245 0.37 1.76 -47.48
CA GLY A 245 1.04 2.82 -48.23
C GLY A 245 0.56 4.23 -47.86
N LYS A 246 -0.17 4.38 -46.75
CA LYS A 246 -0.69 5.67 -46.27
C LYS A 246 0.24 6.29 -45.22
N TYR A 247 1.48 6.54 -45.65
CA TYR A 247 2.55 7.04 -44.79
C TYR A 247 2.29 8.47 -44.32
N GLY A 248 2.65 8.78 -43.07
CA GLY A 248 2.48 10.10 -42.46
C GLY A 248 1.03 10.49 -42.18
N MET A 249 0.07 9.57 -42.34
CA MET A 249 -1.28 9.79 -41.80
C MET A 249 -1.23 9.71 -40.28
N PRO A 250 -2.03 10.56 -39.58
CA PRO A 250 -2.13 10.48 -38.14
C PRO A 250 -2.76 9.17 -37.70
N GLU A 251 -2.46 8.78 -36.47
CA GLU A 251 -3.17 7.74 -35.76
C GLU A 251 -4.69 7.95 -35.78
N HIS A 252 -5.42 6.83 -35.77
CA HIS A 252 -6.88 6.86 -35.74
C HIS A 252 -7.37 7.12 -34.32
N TYR A 253 -8.38 7.98 -34.19
CA TYR A 253 -9.03 8.27 -32.91
C TYR A 253 -9.91 7.11 -32.47
N PHE A 254 -10.04 6.89 -31.16
CA PHE A 254 -11.01 5.93 -30.63
C PHE A 254 -12.31 6.62 -30.19
N ASP A 255 -13.44 6.16 -30.72
CA ASP A 255 -14.79 6.62 -30.41
C ASP A 255 -14.93 8.15 -30.38
N THR A 256 -15.17 8.72 -29.19
CA THR A 256 -15.30 10.17 -28.99
C THR A 256 -14.05 10.82 -28.42
N GLU A 257 -12.92 10.11 -28.30
CA GLU A 257 -11.68 10.70 -27.81
C GLU A 257 -11.24 11.89 -28.68
N ALA A 258 -10.54 12.83 -28.06
CA ALA A 258 -10.17 14.10 -28.68
C ALA A 258 -8.72 14.15 -29.20
N LEU A 259 -7.89 13.16 -28.84
CA LEU A 259 -6.49 13.06 -29.26
C LEU A 259 -6.26 11.72 -29.99
N PRO A 260 -5.42 11.70 -31.04
CA PRO A 260 -5.00 10.48 -31.71
C PRO A 260 -3.74 9.94 -31.02
N GLU A 261 -3.93 9.08 -30.03
CA GLU A 261 -2.85 8.34 -29.39
C GLU A 261 -3.40 6.98 -28.91
N ILE A 262 -3.11 5.93 -29.66
CA ILE A 262 -3.75 4.61 -29.51
C ILE A 262 -3.27 3.88 -28.26
N GLY A 263 -2.06 4.17 -27.79
CA GLY A 263 -1.45 3.49 -26.67
C GLY A 263 -2.06 3.91 -25.34
N TYR A 264 -2.30 5.21 -25.13
CA TYR A 264 -3.07 5.73 -24.01
C TYR A 264 -4.53 5.33 -24.11
N SER A 265 -5.13 5.33 -25.32
CA SER A 265 -6.48 4.78 -25.51
C SER A 265 -6.55 3.30 -25.06
N TYR A 266 -5.51 2.51 -25.35
CA TYR A 266 -5.37 1.16 -24.85
C TYR A 266 -5.20 1.09 -23.33
N GLU A 267 -4.34 1.92 -22.74
CA GLU A 267 -4.18 2.00 -21.29
C GLU A 267 -5.51 2.33 -20.60
N GLN A 268 -6.32 3.22 -21.18
CA GLN A 268 -7.68 3.44 -20.71
C GLN A 268 -8.56 2.20 -20.85
N ALA A 269 -8.43 1.42 -21.93
CA ALA A 269 -9.22 0.22 -22.09
C ALA A 269 -8.85 -0.91 -21.11
N ILE A 270 -7.56 -1.10 -20.81
CA ILE A 270 -7.08 -2.20 -19.95
C ILE A 270 -6.94 -1.79 -18.47
N ASN A 271 -6.41 -0.60 -18.19
CA ASN A 271 -6.14 -0.10 -16.84
C ASN A 271 -7.18 0.92 -16.36
N LEU A 272 -8.10 1.37 -17.21
CA LEU A 272 -9.04 2.48 -16.94
C LEU A 272 -8.32 3.74 -16.47
N GLY A 273 -7.09 3.92 -16.93
CA GLY A 273 -6.25 5.04 -16.61
C GLY A 273 -4.84 4.87 -17.15
N SER A 274 -4.11 5.98 -17.23
CA SER A 274 -2.71 6.02 -17.62
C SER A 274 -1.81 6.06 -16.37
N THR A 275 -0.56 5.63 -16.50
CA THR A 275 0.34 5.54 -15.34
C THR A 275 1.11 6.85 -15.08
N GLU A 276 1.22 7.26 -13.81
CA GLU A 276 2.01 8.42 -13.38
C GLU A 276 2.86 8.11 -12.14
N ARG A 277 4.14 8.46 -12.10
CA ARG A 277 5.00 8.19 -10.93
C ARG A 277 4.60 9.02 -9.71
N PHE A 278 4.86 8.49 -8.51
CA PHE A 278 4.69 9.26 -7.25
C PHE A 278 5.62 10.48 -7.16
N LEU A 279 6.83 10.35 -7.69
CA LEU A 279 7.84 11.40 -7.75
C LEU A 279 8.00 11.92 -9.18
N GLY A 280 8.00 13.25 -9.33
CA GLY A 280 8.12 13.96 -10.61
C GLY A 280 9.31 14.93 -10.64
N LYS A 281 9.68 15.39 -11.85
CA LYS A 281 10.76 16.38 -12.11
C LYS A 281 10.64 17.68 -11.30
N ASP A 282 9.43 18.01 -10.86
CA ASP A 282 9.07 19.24 -10.16
C ASP A 282 9.38 19.22 -8.65
N ARG A 283 9.65 18.03 -8.07
CA ARG A 283 9.84 17.87 -6.62
C ARG A 283 11.28 17.67 -6.19
N LEU A 284 12.16 17.23 -7.08
CA LEU A 284 13.56 16.93 -6.79
C LEU A 284 14.44 17.56 -7.87
N GLN A 285 15.51 18.27 -7.47
CA GLN A 285 16.52 18.82 -8.39
C GLN A 285 17.47 17.74 -8.94
N ILE A 286 16.98 16.50 -9.04
CA ILE A 286 17.71 15.30 -9.45
C ILE A 286 17.02 14.77 -10.70
N PRO A 287 17.77 14.33 -11.74
CA PRO A 287 17.18 13.69 -12.91
C PRO A 287 16.25 12.53 -12.52
N LEU A 288 15.08 12.44 -13.17
CA LEU A 288 14.11 11.37 -12.87
C LEU A 288 14.67 9.96 -13.12
N ALA A 289 15.60 9.82 -14.05
CA ALA A 289 16.29 8.57 -14.34
C ALA A 289 17.13 8.07 -13.15
N ASP A 290 17.48 8.93 -12.19
CA ASP A 290 18.27 8.57 -11.02
C ASP A 290 17.40 8.18 -9.81
N ILE A 291 16.07 8.29 -9.91
CA ILE A 291 15.14 8.11 -8.79
C ILE A 291 14.19 6.94 -9.09
N PRO A 292 14.22 5.85 -8.31
CA PRO A 292 13.24 4.79 -8.46
C PRO A 292 11.82 5.34 -8.26
N PRO A 293 10.81 4.84 -8.97
CA PRO A 293 9.48 5.44 -9.00
C PRO A 293 8.78 5.45 -7.62
N LEU A 294 9.17 4.56 -6.70
CA LEU A 294 8.54 4.30 -5.38
C LEU A 294 7.05 3.92 -5.43
N GLY A 295 6.41 3.93 -6.60
CA GLY A 295 4.99 3.68 -6.79
C GLY A 295 4.39 4.58 -7.87
N PHE A 296 3.14 4.27 -8.23
CA PHE A 296 2.44 4.93 -9.33
C PHE A 296 1.03 5.34 -8.90
N PHE A 297 0.58 6.46 -9.44
CA PHE A 297 -0.82 6.83 -9.57
C PHE A 297 -1.37 6.32 -10.90
N LEU A 298 -2.67 6.05 -10.90
CA LEU A 298 -3.48 5.83 -12.08
C LEU A 298 -4.23 7.13 -12.40
N SER A 299 -3.85 7.79 -13.50
CA SER A 299 -4.52 8.96 -14.09
C SER A 299 -5.77 8.50 -14.83
N ARG A 300 -6.94 8.91 -14.31
CA ARG A 300 -8.22 8.36 -14.75
C ARG A 300 -8.76 9.01 -16.01
N ARG A 301 -8.43 10.26 -16.28
CA ARG A 301 -9.02 10.99 -17.40
C ARG A 301 -8.10 10.93 -18.59
N TYR A 302 -8.68 10.56 -19.73
CA TYR A 302 -8.02 10.69 -21.01
C TYR A 302 -9.08 10.97 -22.10
N PRO A 303 -8.76 11.85 -23.06
CA PRO A 303 -7.57 12.71 -23.06
C PRO A 303 -7.74 13.94 -22.15
N THR A 304 -6.63 14.40 -21.58
CA THR A 304 -6.53 15.66 -20.82
C THR A 304 -5.49 16.58 -21.44
N ALA A 305 -5.41 17.83 -21.00
CA ALA A 305 -4.37 18.76 -21.47
C ALA A 305 -2.93 18.23 -21.28
N ASN A 306 -2.67 17.39 -20.26
CA ASN A 306 -1.36 16.76 -20.04
C ASN A 306 -0.95 15.75 -21.12
N HIS A 307 -1.87 15.34 -21.99
CA HIS A 307 -1.61 14.38 -23.05
C HIS A 307 -1.36 15.05 -24.41
N VAL A 308 -1.57 16.36 -24.52
CA VAL A 308 -1.48 17.10 -25.79
C VAL A 308 -0.06 17.08 -26.36
N ASP A 309 0.97 17.10 -25.52
CA ASP A 309 2.37 17.01 -25.94
C ASP A 309 2.81 15.58 -26.27
N ARG A 310 1.93 14.59 -26.09
CA ARG A 310 2.18 13.17 -26.33
C ARG A 310 1.33 12.56 -27.45
N MET A 311 0.43 13.33 -28.04
CA MET A 311 -0.36 12.85 -29.19
C MET A 311 0.51 12.70 -30.44
N ASP A 312 0.03 11.95 -31.44
CA ASP A 312 0.66 11.90 -32.76
C ASP A 312 0.88 13.32 -33.33
N THR A 313 2.11 13.59 -33.79
CA THR A 313 2.54 14.89 -34.30
C THR A 313 1.79 15.34 -35.55
N ASN A 314 1.24 14.41 -36.33
CA ASN A 314 0.42 14.70 -37.51
C ASN A 314 -1.07 14.86 -37.17
N GLY A 315 -1.45 14.56 -35.93
CA GLY A 315 -2.82 14.63 -35.42
C GLY A 315 -3.30 16.05 -35.12
N VAL A 316 -4.61 16.17 -34.87
CA VAL A 316 -5.24 17.42 -34.44
C VAL A 316 -6.05 17.23 -33.15
N ILE A 317 -6.22 18.28 -32.36
CA ILE A 317 -7.07 18.22 -31.16
C ILE A 317 -8.53 18.39 -31.60
N LEU A 318 -9.36 17.36 -31.39
CA LEU A 318 -10.78 17.45 -31.72
C LEU A 318 -11.55 18.25 -30.67
N LYS A 319 -12.66 18.86 -31.10
CA LYS A 319 -13.67 19.47 -30.23
C LYS A 319 -14.94 18.61 -30.17
N ASN A 320 -15.79 18.89 -29.18
CA ASN A 320 -17.14 18.32 -29.03
C ASN A 320 -17.19 16.76 -29.08
N PRO A 321 -16.66 16.04 -28.07
CA PRO A 321 -15.98 16.57 -26.89
C PRO A 321 -14.51 16.91 -27.20
N GLY A 322 -13.98 17.88 -26.45
CA GLY A 322 -12.56 18.22 -26.44
C GLY A 322 -11.84 17.58 -25.26
N ILE A 323 -10.57 17.95 -25.07
CA ILE A 323 -9.75 17.51 -23.94
C ILE A 323 -10.31 17.97 -22.59
N ASP A 324 -10.13 17.15 -21.55
CA ASP A 324 -10.44 17.54 -20.17
C ASP A 324 -9.38 18.50 -19.60
N ILE A 325 -9.83 19.52 -18.87
CA ILE A 325 -8.99 20.52 -18.19
C ILE A 325 -8.76 20.21 -16.70
N TYR A 326 -8.95 18.96 -16.31
CA TYR A 326 -8.61 18.44 -15.00
C TYR A 326 -8.37 16.95 -15.11
N ASP A 327 -7.69 16.40 -14.12
CA ASP A 327 -7.49 14.96 -14.00
C ASP A 327 -7.71 14.50 -12.56
N GLU A 328 -7.98 13.20 -12.41
CA GLU A 328 -8.16 12.50 -11.16
C GLU A 328 -7.16 11.35 -11.10
N VAL A 329 -6.33 11.36 -10.07
CA VAL A 329 -5.28 10.37 -9.88
C VAL A 329 -5.53 9.55 -8.62
N PHE A 330 -5.40 8.23 -8.73
CA PHE A 330 -5.61 7.28 -7.64
C PHE A 330 -4.32 6.50 -7.38
N PRO A 331 -3.82 6.41 -6.13
CA PRO A 331 -2.59 5.66 -5.87
C PRO A 331 -2.83 4.16 -6.05
N ILE A 332 -1.87 3.47 -6.68
CA ILE A 332 -1.94 2.03 -6.96
C ILE A 332 -1.34 1.27 -5.76
N PRO A 333 -2.10 0.40 -5.08
CA PRO A 333 -1.59 -0.43 -3.99
C PRO A 333 -0.57 -1.46 -4.47
N ILE A 334 0.42 -1.82 -3.67
CA ILE A 334 1.44 -2.80 -4.05
C ILE A 334 0.88 -4.22 -4.21
N THR A 335 -0.26 -4.52 -3.57
CA THR A 335 -1.04 -5.75 -3.81
C THR A 335 -1.49 -5.89 -5.26
N PHE A 336 -1.70 -4.79 -5.99
CA PHE A 336 -2.00 -4.85 -7.41
C PHE A 336 -0.84 -5.45 -8.20
N TYR A 337 0.41 -5.01 -7.93
CA TYR A 337 1.59 -5.54 -8.63
C TYR A 337 1.84 -7.02 -8.30
N GLU A 338 1.54 -7.44 -7.07
CA GLU A 338 1.57 -8.87 -6.70
C GLU A 338 0.54 -9.67 -7.51
N ASP A 339 -0.73 -9.23 -7.50
CA ASP A 339 -1.85 -9.92 -8.15
C ASP A 339 -1.61 -10.15 -9.65
N ILE A 340 -1.19 -9.11 -10.38
CA ILE A 340 -0.93 -9.23 -11.83
C ILE A 340 0.26 -10.14 -12.15
N GLN A 341 1.12 -10.44 -11.18
CA GLN A 341 2.21 -11.39 -11.32
C GLN A 341 1.80 -12.82 -10.90
N GLN A 342 0.52 -13.04 -10.57
CA GLN A 342 0.00 -14.38 -10.25
C GLN A 342 -0.73 -15.02 -11.44
N GLU A 343 -0.41 -16.27 -11.76
CA GLU A 343 -1.09 -16.96 -12.88
C GLU A 343 -2.58 -17.16 -12.62
N ASN A 344 -2.96 -17.39 -11.37
CA ASN A 344 -4.38 -17.53 -11.00
C ASN A 344 -5.16 -16.24 -11.24
N PHE A 345 -4.53 -15.06 -11.11
CA PHE A 345 -5.18 -13.79 -11.44
C PHE A 345 -5.62 -13.77 -12.91
N TRP A 346 -4.74 -14.13 -13.84
CA TRP A 346 -5.07 -14.14 -15.27
C TRP A 346 -5.98 -15.31 -15.67
N SER A 347 -5.59 -16.53 -15.29
CA SER A 347 -6.22 -17.77 -15.77
C SER A 347 -7.58 -18.07 -15.16
N VAL A 348 -7.84 -17.57 -13.94
CA VAL A 348 -9.13 -17.70 -13.25
C VAL A 348 -9.87 -16.38 -13.27
N ALA A 349 -9.26 -15.32 -12.76
CA ALA A 349 -9.99 -14.12 -12.40
C ALA A 349 -10.29 -13.23 -13.63
N VAL A 350 -9.27 -12.79 -14.38
CA VAL A 350 -9.46 -12.02 -15.63
C VAL A 350 -10.25 -12.83 -16.66
N ARG A 351 -9.99 -14.14 -16.76
CA ARG A 351 -10.75 -15.02 -17.67
C ARG A 351 -12.25 -15.07 -17.34
N ARG A 352 -12.62 -15.11 -16.05
CA ARG A 352 -14.03 -15.22 -15.62
C ARG A 352 -14.74 -13.87 -15.53
N PHE A 353 -14.06 -12.86 -15.00
CA PHE A 353 -14.64 -11.57 -14.64
C PHE A 353 -14.25 -10.43 -15.60
N GLY A 354 -13.33 -10.68 -16.53
CA GLY A 354 -12.81 -9.69 -17.48
C GLY A 354 -11.76 -8.76 -16.87
N HIS A 355 -11.25 -7.84 -17.70
CA HIS A 355 -10.24 -6.84 -17.28
C HIS A 355 -10.76 -5.84 -16.25
N GLY A 356 -12.08 -5.69 -16.10
CA GLY A 356 -12.67 -4.85 -15.05
C GLY A 356 -12.21 -5.20 -13.63
N LEU A 357 -11.68 -6.42 -13.42
CA LEU A 357 -11.09 -6.85 -12.16
C LEU A 357 -9.82 -6.08 -11.78
N LEU A 358 -9.05 -5.58 -12.75
CA LEU A 358 -7.83 -4.79 -12.52
C LEU A 358 -8.10 -3.55 -11.66
N HIS A 359 -9.35 -3.08 -11.61
CA HIS A 359 -9.78 -1.90 -10.86
C HIS A 359 -10.58 -2.23 -9.59
N TYR A 360 -10.78 -3.51 -9.28
CA TYR A 360 -11.57 -3.86 -8.10
C TYR A 360 -10.89 -3.43 -6.78
N ARG A 361 -9.56 -3.31 -6.80
CA ARG A 361 -8.76 -2.74 -5.70
C ARG A 361 -8.58 -1.22 -5.81
N SER A 362 -9.21 -0.55 -6.79
CA SER A 362 -9.13 0.90 -6.90
C SER A 362 -9.75 1.56 -5.67
N ARG A 363 -8.95 2.41 -5.03
CA ARG A 363 -9.34 3.15 -3.83
C ARG A 363 -10.40 4.19 -4.16
N LYS A 364 -11.19 4.56 -3.14
CA LYS A 364 -12.13 5.70 -3.25
C LYS A 364 -11.37 7.01 -3.16
N GLU A 365 -10.21 7.00 -2.53
CA GLU A 365 -9.39 8.16 -2.29
C GLU A 365 -8.50 8.44 -3.47
N GLY A 366 -8.80 9.56 -4.11
CA GLY A 366 -8.02 10.11 -5.20
C GLY A 366 -7.58 11.53 -4.89
N SER A 367 -6.81 12.10 -5.80
CA SER A 367 -6.52 13.52 -5.82
C SER A 367 -6.95 14.08 -7.17
N ARG A 368 -7.61 15.23 -7.15
CA ARG A 368 -7.97 15.97 -8.37
C ARG A 368 -7.08 17.19 -8.50
N TYR A 369 -6.60 17.46 -9.70
CA TYR A 369 -5.93 18.71 -10.02
C TYR A 369 -6.48 19.29 -11.33
N THR A 370 -6.60 20.62 -11.37
CA THR A 370 -7.03 21.34 -12.57
C THR A 370 -5.82 21.69 -13.43
N LEU A 371 -5.99 21.64 -14.74
CA LEU A 371 -4.97 21.97 -15.73
C LEU A 371 -5.25 23.37 -16.28
N THR A 372 -4.24 24.22 -16.29
CA THR A 372 -4.32 25.55 -16.93
C THR A 372 -3.40 25.58 -18.13
N ILE A 373 -3.95 25.94 -19.29
CA ILE A 373 -3.19 26.11 -20.52
C ILE A 373 -2.78 27.58 -20.62
N ASN A 374 -1.49 27.86 -20.74
CA ASN A 374 -1.04 29.22 -21.00
C ASN A 374 -1.37 29.61 -22.45
N PRO A 375 -2.18 30.64 -22.70
CA PRO A 375 -2.63 30.99 -24.05
C PRO A 375 -1.50 31.49 -24.97
N LYS A 376 -0.35 31.92 -24.42
CA LYS A 376 0.79 32.41 -25.20
C LYS A 376 1.83 31.33 -25.51
N SER A 377 2.07 30.42 -24.57
CA SER A 377 3.11 29.39 -24.70
C SER A 377 2.56 27.99 -24.97
N ALA A 378 1.24 27.81 -24.97
CA ALA A 378 0.55 26.52 -24.99
C ALA A 378 0.97 25.53 -23.88
N LYS A 379 1.84 25.96 -22.95
CA LYS A 379 2.34 25.12 -21.86
C LYS A 379 1.22 24.84 -20.86
N VAL A 380 1.08 23.58 -20.49
CA VAL A 380 0.15 23.12 -19.47
C VAL A 380 0.80 23.26 -18.10
N LYS A 381 0.05 23.83 -17.16
CA LYS A 381 0.46 23.93 -15.76
C LYS A 381 -0.56 23.21 -14.87
N PRO A 382 -0.15 22.18 -14.12
CA PRO A 382 -1.02 21.57 -13.13
C PRO A 382 -1.23 22.51 -11.94
N GLY A 383 -2.49 22.63 -11.51
CA GLY A 383 -2.89 23.30 -10.29
C GLY A 383 -2.54 22.49 -9.04
N LYS A 384 -2.83 23.06 -7.86
CA LYS A 384 -2.60 22.36 -6.60
C LYS A 384 -3.52 21.13 -6.52
N PRO A 385 -2.99 19.91 -6.35
CA PRO A 385 -3.80 18.72 -6.16
C PRO A 385 -4.59 18.79 -4.84
N LEU A 386 -5.86 18.39 -4.90
CA LEU A 386 -6.76 18.29 -3.75
C LEU A 386 -7.23 16.84 -3.60
N CYS A 387 -6.93 16.23 -2.45
CA CYS A 387 -7.45 14.91 -2.11
C CYS A 387 -8.96 14.96 -1.98
N PHE A 388 -9.64 13.94 -2.49
CA PHE A 388 -11.07 13.78 -2.40
C PHE A 388 -11.42 12.30 -2.21
N GLN A 389 -12.58 12.06 -1.64
CA GLN A 389 -13.19 10.74 -1.63
C GLN A 389 -14.19 10.68 -2.78
N ALA A 390 -13.95 9.80 -3.75
CA ALA A 390 -14.90 9.49 -4.80
C ALA A 390 -16.16 8.90 -4.14
N LEU A 391 -17.25 9.66 -4.17
CA LEU A 391 -18.56 9.20 -3.73
C LEU A 391 -19.05 8.17 -4.76
N ASN A 392 -19.14 6.91 -4.33
CA ASN A 392 -19.15 5.70 -5.16
C ASN A 392 -17.76 5.39 -5.75
N HIS A 393 -17.41 4.10 -5.85
CA HIS A 393 -16.11 3.67 -6.41
C HIS A 393 -15.82 4.38 -7.73
N ALA A 394 -14.55 4.55 -8.10
CA ALA A 394 -14.17 5.10 -9.40
C ALA A 394 -14.84 4.35 -10.59
N TYR A 395 -15.27 3.10 -10.40
CA TYR A 395 -15.99 2.31 -11.39
C TYR A 395 -17.18 1.55 -10.77
N PRO A 396 -18.25 2.25 -10.37
CA PRO A 396 -19.31 1.63 -9.58
C PRO A 396 -20.05 0.56 -10.39
N ALA A 397 -20.17 0.73 -11.71
CA ALA A 397 -20.78 -0.26 -12.60
C ALA A 397 -19.94 -1.56 -12.67
N LEU A 398 -18.63 -1.45 -12.94
CA LEU A 398 -17.76 -2.63 -13.05
C LEU A 398 -17.60 -3.36 -11.71
N ASN A 399 -17.45 -2.61 -10.61
CA ASN A 399 -17.38 -3.21 -9.28
C ASN A 399 -18.69 -3.89 -8.90
N SER A 400 -19.84 -3.28 -9.22
CA SER A 400 -21.15 -3.92 -8.97
C SER A 400 -21.34 -5.17 -9.83
N GLN A 401 -20.88 -5.17 -11.08
CA GLN A 401 -20.92 -6.35 -11.94
C GLN A 401 -20.06 -7.48 -11.39
N PHE A 402 -18.84 -7.18 -10.93
CA PHE A 402 -17.96 -8.17 -10.30
C PHE A 402 -18.57 -8.73 -9.01
N VAL A 403 -19.04 -7.87 -8.10
CA VAL A 403 -19.69 -8.29 -6.85
C VAL A 403 -20.90 -9.19 -7.13
N ALA A 404 -21.76 -8.79 -8.07
CA ALA A 404 -22.92 -9.58 -8.47
C ALA A 404 -22.52 -10.94 -9.09
N ALA A 405 -21.45 -10.98 -9.90
CA ALA A 405 -20.94 -12.22 -10.50
C ALA A 405 -20.43 -13.19 -9.43
N VAL A 406 -19.68 -12.71 -8.43
CA VAL A 406 -19.21 -13.52 -7.30
C VAL A 406 -20.39 -14.02 -6.46
N GLN A 407 -21.37 -13.16 -6.16
CA GLN A 407 -22.58 -13.56 -5.43
C GLN A 407 -23.40 -14.62 -6.17
N THR A 408 -23.52 -14.49 -7.49
CA THR A 408 -24.21 -15.48 -8.33
C THR A 408 -23.53 -16.85 -8.25
N LEU A 409 -22.19 -16.89 -8.29
CA LEU A 409 -21.45 -18.13 -8.08
C LEU A 409 -21.67 -18.72 -6.68
N ARG A 410 -21.72 -17.88 -5.65
CA ARG A 410 -21.89 -18.33 -4.27
C ARG A 410 -23.24 -19.02 -4.00
N ILE A 411 -24.30 -18.61 -4.69
CA ILE A 411 -25.65 -19.18 -4.53
C ILE A 411 -25.94 -20.33 -5.51
N ALA A 412 -25.05 -20.59 -6.46
CA ALA A 412 -25.22 -21.69 -7.39
C ALA A 412 -25.11 -23.05 -6.68
N LEU A 413 -26.07 -23.94 -6.93
CA LEU A 413 -26.15 -25.26 -6.28
C LEU A 413 -25.06 -26.23 -6.79
N ASP A 414 -24.72 -26.15 -8.08
CA ASP A 414 -23.75 -27.02 -8.73
C ASP A 414 -22.66 -26.17 -9.42
N LEU A 415 -21.50 -26.05 -8.77
CA LEU A 415 -20.33 -25.37 -9.32
C LEU A 415 -19.34 -26.36 -9.93
N THR A 416 -18.88 -26.09 -11.15
CA THR A 416 -17.70 -26.77 -11.70
C THR A 416 -16.45 -26.44 -10.89
N SER A 417 -15.38 -27.24 -11.02
CA SER A 417 -14.10 -26.98 -10.34
C SER A 417 -13.46 -25.64 -10.74
N GLU A 418 -13.72 -25.15 -11.95
CA GLU A 418 -13.27 -23.83 -12.40
C GLU A 418 -14.09 -22.70 -11.75
N GLU A 419 -15.41 -22.85 -11.71
CA GLU A 419 -16.29 -21.86 -11.07
C GLU A 419 -16.11 -21.80 -9.56
N ARG A 420 -15.82 -22.93 -8.91
CA ARG A 420 -15.47 -22.96 -7.48
C ARG A 420 -14.20 -22.15 -7.20
N ARG A 421 -13.14 -22.36 -8.00
CA ARG A 421 -11.90 -21.57 -7.87
C ARG A 421 -12.13 -20.08 -8.12
N ALA A 422 -12.94 -19.73 -9.12
CA ALA A 422 -13.29 -18.34 -9.38
C ALA A 422 -14.13 -17.70 -8.27
N MET A 423 -15.03 -18.48 -7.65
CA MET A 423 -15.83 -18.04 -6.50
C MET A 423 -14.95 -17.79 -5.28
N GLU A 424 -14.05 -18.72 -4.95
CA GLU A 424 -13.11 -18.60 -3.83
C GLU A 424 -12.18 -17.40 -4.02
N PHE A 425 -11.55 -17.28 -5.19
CA PHE A 425 -10.71 -16.13 -5.54
C PHE A 425 -11.49 -14.82 -5.43
N GLY A 426 -12.68 -14.77 -6.04
CA GLY A 426 -13.53 -13.59 -6.03
C GLY A 426 -13.91 -13.19 -4.62
N ARG A 427 -14.32 -14.15 -3.77
CA ARG A 427 -14.66 -13.91 -2.36
C ARG A 427 -13.48 -13.35 -1.58
N ASP A 428 -12.31 -13.95 -1.72
CA ASP A 428 -11.12 -13.53 -0.97
C ASP A 428 -10.68 -12.13 -1.40
N LEU A 429 -10.79 -11.81 -2.70
CA LEU A 429 -10.57 -10.47 -3.21
C LEU A 429 -11.60 -9.46 -2.65
N LEU A 430 -12.89 -9.81 -2.57
CA LEU A 430 -13.93 -8.96 -1.95
C LEU A 430 -13.60 -8.65 -0.48
N ILE A 431 -13.24 -9.68 0.30
CA ILE A 431 -12.90 -9.52 1.73
C ILE A 431 -11.65 -8.65 1.88
N SER A 432 -10.63 -8.90 1.06
CA SER A 432 -9.39 -8.12 1.03
C SER A 432 -9.69 -6.64 0.74
N SER A 433 -10.44 -6.34 -0.32
CA SER A 433 -10.80 -4.95 -0.67
C SER A 433 -11.65 -4.26 0.42
N GLN A 434 -12.58 -4.97 1.05
CA GLN A 434 -13.38 -4.44 2.16
C GLN A 434 -12.56 -4.16 3.43
N GLY A 435 -11.65 -5.06 3.78
CA GLY A 435 -10.74 -4.86 4.92
C GLY A 435 -9.82 -3.66 4.69
N GLU A 436 -9.34 -3.51 3.47
CA GLU A 436 -8.50 -2.42 2.99
C GLU A 436 -9.23 -1.07 3.06
N GLU A 437 -10.50 -1.02 2.63
CA GLU A 437 -11.34 0.18 2.74
C GLU A 437 -11.69 0.50 4.21
N SER A 438 -12.02 -0.53 5.00
CA SER A 438 -12.33 -0.39 6.44
C SER A 438 -11.14 0.19 7.21
N PHE A 439 -9.94 -0.34 6.97
CA PHE A 439 -8.72 0.17 7.59
C PHE A 439 -8.52 1.66 7.30
N TRP A 440 -8.63 2.04 6.02
CA TRP A 440 -8.43 3.41 5.60
C TRP A 440 -9.49 4.38 6.15
N ASN A 441 -10.78 4.04 6.05
CA ASN A 441 -11.87 4.87 6.56
C ASN A 441 -11.70 5.16 8.06
N ASN A 442 -11.29 4.16 8.84
CA ASN A 442 -11.04 4.32 10.26
C ASN A 442 -9.75 5.09 10.56
N SER A 443 -8.70 4.96 9.73
CA SER A 443 -7.52 5.84 9.79
C SER A 443 -7.90 7.32 9.56
N ALA A 444 -8.74 7.60 8.57
CA ALA A 444 -9.20 8.96 8.26
C ALA A 444 -10.09 9.54 9.38
N GLN A 445 -11.02 8.75 9.92
CA GLN A 445 -11.83 9.16 11.07
C GLN A 445 -10.97 9.39 12.31
N GLN A 446 -10.05 8.48 12.63
CA GLN A 446 -9.11 8.66 13.74
C GLN A 446 -8.32 9.96 13.61
N LYS A 447 -7.83 10.29 12.41
CA LYS A 447 -7.16 11.57 12.14
C LYS A 447 -8.10 12.76 12.43
N ALA A 448 -9.35 12.70 11.97
CA ALA A 448 -10.35 13.75 12.21
C ALA A 448 -10.63 13.96 13.72
N HIS A 449 -10.74 12.88 14.51
CA HIS A 449 -10.92 13.00 15.97
C HIS A 449 -9.69 13.62 16.67
N VAL A 450 -8.47 13.30 16.20
CA VAL A 450 -7.25 13.93 16.70
C VAL A 450 -7.20 15.42 16.34
N GLU A 451 -7.55 15.78 15.10
CA GLU A 451 -7.62 17.18 14.67
C GLU A 451 -8.67 17.96 15.45
N ALA A 452 -9.84 17.36 15.72
CA ALA A 452 -10.87 17.95 16.57
C ALA A 452 -10.38 18.17 18.01
N ALA A 453 -9.63 17.22 18.58
CA ALA A 453 -9.01 17.37 19.89
C ALA A 453 -7.97 18.50 19.89
N MET A 454 -7.13 18.60 18.86
CA MET A 454 -6.16 19.68 18.69
C MET A 454 -6.84 21.05 18.55
N ALA A 455 -7.91 21.14 17.77
CA ALA A 455 -8.70 22.36 17.62
C ALA A 455 -9.34 22.78 18.95
N THR A 456 -9.87 21.81 19.71
CA THR A 456 -10.39 22.03 21.06
C THR A 456 -9.31 22.61 21.97
N MET A 457 -8.11 22.01 22.01
CA MET A 457 -6.98 22.54 22.80
C MET A 457 -6.52 23.94 22.35
N ALA A 458 -6.52 24.21 21.04
CA ALA A 458 -6.13 25.51 20.49
C ALA A 458 -7.13 26.60 20.84
N SER A 459 -8.43 26.28 20.87
CA SER A 459 -9.51 27.24 21.20
C SER A 459 -9.42 27.83 22.60
N VAL A 460 -8.62 27.22 23.48
CA VAL A 460 -8.48 27.64 24.87
C VAL A 460 -7.15 28.32 25.20
N ARG A 461 -6.33 28.63 24.20
CA ARG A 461 -5.11 29.42 24.40
C ARG A 461 -5.47 30.90 24.67
N GLY A 462 -5.21 31.37 25.89
CA GLY A 462 -5.27 32.78 26.25
C GLY A 462 -6.59 33.26 26.89
N GLU A 463 -7.49 32.35 27.26
CA GLU A 463 -8.72 32.68 27.98
C GLU A 463 -8.60 32.45 29.50
N GLU A 464 -9.32 33.23 30.31
CA GLU A 464 -9.52 32.92 31.73
C GLU A 464 -10.41 31.68 31.87
N PHE A 465 -9.90 30.65 32.56
CA PHE A 465 -10.61 29.39 32.74
C PHE A 465 -11.51 29.44 33.98
N THR A 466 -12.82 29.21 33.79
CA THR A 466 -13.68 28.74 34.88
C THR A 466 -13.51 27.22 35.05
N LEU A 467 -13.68 26.71 36.27
CA LEU A 467 -13.61 25.26 36.57
C LEU A 467 -14.59 24.45 35.70
N GLU A 468 -15.79 24.98 35.46
CA GLU A 468 -16.82 24.34 34.63
C GLU A 468 -16.42 24.25 33.15
N LYS A 469 -15.78 25.30 32.62
CA LYS A 469 -15.28 25.31 31.24
C LYS A 469 -14.10 24.35 31.09
N GLN A 470 -13.19 24.32 32.05
CA GLN A 470 -12.08 23.35 32.09
C GLN A 470 -12.60 21.90 32.09
N ARG A 471 -13.62 21.60 32.91
CA ARG A 471 -14.25 20.27 32.94
C ARG A 471 -14.89 19.91 31.60
N THR A 472 -15.60 20.84 30.97
CA THR A 472 -16.26 20.63 29.66
C THR A 472 -15.22 20.32 28.57
N ILE A 473 -14.12 21.06 28.54
CA ILE A 473 -13.02 20.83 27.59
C ILE A 473 -12.41 19.45 27.80
N LEU A 474 -12.08 19.09 29.05
CA LEU A 474 -11.49 17.79 29.36
C LEU A 474 -12.42 16.63 28.95
N LEU A 475 -13.71 16.72 29.26
CA LEU A 475 -14.71 15.73 28.83
C LEU A 475 -14.80 15.62 27.31
N SER A 476 -14.77 16.76 26.60
CA SER A 476 -14.75 16.75 25.13
C SER A 476 -13.48 16.09 24.57
N LEU A 477 -12.32 16.31 25.17
CA LEU A 477 -11.07 15.67 24.75
C LEU A 477 -11.11 14.16 24.97
N ILE A 478 -11.65 13.70 26.10
CA ILE A 478 -11.80 12.27 26.40
C ILE A 478 -12.77 11.61 25.44
N GLN A 479 -13.90 12.25 25.14
CA GLN A 479 -14.87 11.73 24.18
C GLN A 479 -14.23 11.54 22.80
N SER A 480 -13.50 12.55 22.31
CA SER A 480 -12.75 12.45 21.05
C SER A 480 -11.71 11.32 21.08
N MET A 481 -11.02 11.12 22.21
CA MET A 481 -10.07 10.01 22.36
C MET A 481 -10.76 8.65 22.45
N ALA A 482 -11.93 8.55 23.08
CA ALA A 482 -12.69 7.31 23.14
C ALA A 482 -13.11 6.85 21.73
N GLU A 483 -13.59 7.78 20.91
CA GLU A 483 -13.90 7.52 19.49
C GLU A 483 -12.64 7.12 18.70
N ALA A 484 -11.52 7.82 18.92
CA ALA A 484 -10.25 7.51 18.27
C ALA A 484 -9.68 6.13 18.67
N VAL A 485 -9.86 5.71 19.93
CA VAL A 485 -9.50 4.37 20.45
C VAL A 485 -10.41 3.30 19.87
N SER A 486 -11.71 3.55 19.73
CA SER A 486 -12.62 2.63 19.06
C SER A 486 -12.20 2.40 17.59
N ASN A 487 -11.91 3.47 16.85
CA ASN A 487 -11.41 3.38 15.47
C ASN A 487 -10.04 2.67 15.41
N HIS A 488 -9.21 2.76 16.45
CA HIS A 488 -7.95 2.03 16.53
C HIS A 488 -8.17 0.52 16.64
N GLN A 489 -9.12 0.08 17.47
CA GLN A 489 -9.47 -1.34 17.59
C GLN A 489 -10.02 -1.89 16.27
N VAL A 490 -10.87 -1.12 15.58
CA VAL A 490 -11.39 -1.50 14.25
C VAL A 490 -10.26 -1.61 13.22
N GLN A 491 -9.31 -0.67 13.22
CA GLN A 491 -8.12 -0.76 12.35
C GLN A 491 -7.29 -2.01 12.62
N ILE A 492 -7.08 -2.38 13.89
CA ILE A 492 -6.35 -3.60 14.26
C ILE A 492 -7.09 -4.84 13.76
N ALA A 493 -8.41 -4.92 13.99
CA ALA A 493 -9.23 -6.03 13.50
C ALA A 493 -9.21 -6.13 11.96
N ALA A 494 -9.28 -4.98 11.27
CA ALA A 494 -9.18 -4.91 9.82
C ALA A 494 -7.83 -5.45 9.33
N ILE A 495 -6.70 -5.02 9.93
CA ILE A 495 -5.39 -5.57 9.59
C ILE A 495 -5.34 -7.07 9.85
N GLN A 496 -5.78 -7.57 11.01
CA GLN A 496 -5.74 -9.02 11.27
C GLN A 496 -6.53 -9.82 10.24
N SER A 497 -7.70 -9.30 9.82
CA SER A 497 -8.49 -9.91 8.75
C SER A 497 -7.74 -9.89 7.42
N LEU A 498 -7.08 -8.79 7.07
CA LEU A 498 -6.27 -8.68 5.85
C LEU A 498 -5.09 -9.65 5.88
N GLU A 499 -4.38 -9.72 7.00
CA GLU A 499 -3.23 -10.60 7.16
C GLU A 499 -3.62 -12.09 7.07
N ALA A 500 -4.80 -12.45 7.58
CA ALA A 500 -5.34 -13.80 7.47
C ALA A 500 -5.71 -14.18 6.03
N VAL A 501 -6.32 -13.26 5.27
CA VAL A 501 -6.78 -13.51 3.89
C VAL A 501 -5.62 -13.47 2.90
N ASN A 502 -4.78 -12.44 2.99
CA ASN A 502 -3.68 -12.22 2.06
C ASN A 502 -2.42 -13.01 2.45
N GLN A 503 -2.43 -13.68 3.61
CA GLN A 503 -1.29 -14.46 4.14
C GLN A 503 0.01 -13.64 4.23
N VAL A 504 -0.10 -12.34 4.49
CA VAL A 504 1.01 -11.40 4.58
C VAL A 504 0.89 -10.58 5.85
N ARG A 505 2.01 -10.12 6.41
CA ARG A 505 2.01 -9.18 7.54
C ARG A 505 2.21 -7.75 7.03
N TYR A 506 1.57 -6.76 7.65
CA TYR A 506 1.74 -5.34 7.29
C TYR A 506 2.61 -4.61 8.34
N PRO A 507 3.96 -4.70 8.25
CA PRO A 507 4.86 -4.20 9.29
C PRO A 507 4.70 -2.70 9.55
N ASP A 508 4.61 -1.89 8.51
CA ASP A 508 4.47 -0.43 8.65
C ASP A 508 3.14 -0.01 9.26
N ARG A 509 2.04 -0.64 8.83
CA ARG A 509 0.72 -0.36 9.41
C ARG A 509 0.70 -0.77 10.87
N ARG A 510 1.27 -1.92 11.23
CA ARG A 510 1.43 -2.35 12.63
C ARG A 510 2.31 -1.36 13.40
N ALA A 511 3.44 -0.93 12.86
CA ALA A 511 4.33 0.03 13.49
C ALA A 511 3.65 1.38 13.73
N ALA A 512 2.92 1.89 12.74
CA ALA A 512 2.15 3.12 12.84
C ALA A 512 1.04 3.03 13.89
N LEU A 513 0.32 1.91 13.94
CA LEU A 513 -0.68 1.63 14.97
C LEU A 513 -0.05 1.55 16.37
N LYS A 514 1.10 0.88 16.52
CA LYS A 514 1.83 0.84 17.81
C LYS A 514 2.27 2.22 18.26
N ALA A 515 2.86 3.00 17.37
CA ALA A 515 3.29 4.36 17.67
C ALA A 515 2.10 5.25 18.08
N TRP A 516 0.97 5.13 17.37
CA TRP A 516 -0.26 5.83 17.72
C TRP A 516 -0.82 5.39 19.09
N ASN A 517 -0.84 4.09 19.36
CA ASN A 517 -1.29 3.53 20.64
C ASN A 517 -0.48 4.14 21.80
N ARG A 518 0.85 4.12 21.67
CA ARG A 518 1.77 4.69 22.65
C ARG A 518 1.56 6.19 22.84
N GLY A 519 1.48 6.96 21.74
CA GLY A 519 1.24 8.40 21.80
C GLY A 519 -0.07 8.75 22.49
N THR A 520 -1.12 7.97 22.24
CA THR A 520 -2.44 8.15 22.86
C THR A 520 -2.40 7.88 24.37
N ARG A 521 -1.66 6.86 24.82
CA ARG A 521 -1.45 6.62 26.27
C ARG A 521 -0.77 7.80 26.94
N VAL A 522 0.29 8.34 26.34
CA VAL A 522 0.99 9.52 26.86
C VAL A 522 0.01 10.68 26.99
N PHE A 523 -0.77 10.94 25.94
CA PHE A 523 -1.76 12.00 25.94
C PHE A 523 -2.82 11.83 27.04
N LEU A 524 -3.41 10.63 27.16
CA LEU A 524 -4.40 10.34 28.20
C LEU A 524 -3.84 10.51 29.61
N ASN A 525 -2.61 10.04 29.86
CA ASN A 525 -1.96 10.22 31.16
C ASN A 525 -1.69 11.70 31.48
N VAL A 526 -1.33 12.51 30.48
CA VAL A 526 -1.19 13.98 30.64
C VAL A 526 -2.53 14.64 30.95
N LEU A 527 -3.63 14.20 30.31
CA LEU A 527 -4.97 14.69 30.65
C LEU A 527 -5.33 14.36 32.10
N LYS A 528 -5.02 13.14 32.57
CA LYS A 528 -5.28 12.73 33.95
C LYS A 528 -4.49 13.55 34.97
N THR A 529 -3.22 13.87 34.70
CA THR A 529 -2.43 14.70 35.64
C THR A 529 -2.87 16.16 35.64
N THR A 530 -3.44 16.64 34.53
CA THR A 530 -4.02 18.00 34.42
C THR A 530 -5.36 18.12 35.14
N ASP A 531 -6.02 16.99 35.44
CA ASP A 531 -7.30 16.94 36.12
C ASP A 531 -7.17 17.07 37.66
N GLN A 532 -6.87 18.28 38.14
CA GLN A 532 -6.81 18.61 39.57
C GLN A 532 -8.21 18.73 40.21
N GLY A 533 -9.09 17.74 40.01
CA GLY A 533 -10.34 17.61 40.79
C GLY A 533 -11.62 17.19 40.06
N ASN A 534 -11.62 16.86 38.76
CA ASN A 534 -12.85 16.42 38.05
C ASN A 534 -13.08 14.90 38.04
N ASN A 535 -12.19 14.10 38.65
CA ASN A 535 -12.27 12.63 38.72
C ASN A 535 -12.53 11.99 37.35
N ILE A 536 -11.79 12.41 36.34
CA ILE A 536 -11.84 11.81 35.02
C ILE A 536 -11.33 10.37 35.09
N ASP A 537 -12.18 9.42 34.66
CA ASP A 537 -11.78 8.04 34.51
C ASP A 537 -11.30 7.73 33.08
N ILE A 538 -9.98 7.59 32.93
CA ILE A 538 -9.34 7.15 31.67
C ILE A 538 -8.99 5.66 31.67
N VAL A 539 -9.23 4.94 32.78
CA VAL A 539 -8.80 3.54 32.93
C VAL A 539 -9.38 2.64 31.85
N PRO A 540 -10.68 2.72 31.49
CA PRO A 540 -11.24 1.90 30.41
C PRO A 540 -10.49 2.07 29.09
N LEU A 541 -10.15 3.32 28.72
CA LEU A 541 -9.41 3.62 27.48
C LEU A 541 -7.98 3.05 27.51
N LEU A 542 -7.30 3.12 28.65
CA LEU A 542 -5.97 2.55 28.80
C LEU A 542 -5.98 1.02 28.72
N LEU A 543 -7.03 0.38 29.25
CA LEU A 543 -7.24 -1.06 29.15
C LEU A 543 -7.48 -1.50 27.71
N ASP A 544 -8.34 -0.78 26.98
CA ASP A 544 -8.59 -1.04 25.56
C ASP A 544 -7.33 -0.86 24.70
N LEU A 545 -6.53 0.16 25.00
CA LEU A 545 -5.21 0.36 24.39
C LEU A 545 -4.24 -0.77 24.75
N GLU A 546 -4.33 -1.38 25.93
CA GLU A 546 -3.53 -2.55 26.31
C GLU A 546 -3.88 -3.78 25.51
N VAL A 547 -5.17 -4.08 25.37
CA VAL A 547 -5.63 -5.18 24.52
C VAL A 547 -5.18 -4.99 23.08
N ALA A 548 -5.34 -3.77 22.54
CA ALA A 548 -4.85 -3.40 21.21
C ALA A 548 -3.33 -3.62 21.07
N ARG A 549 -2.54 -3.21 22.07
CA ARG A 549 -1.08 -3.40 22.05
C ARG A 549 -0.70 -4.88 22.01
N MET A 550 -1.37 -5.72 22.80
CA MET A 550 -1.09 -7.16 22.85
C MET A 550 -1.39 -7.87 21.52
N ILE A 551 -2.30 -7.35 20.70
CA ILE A 551 -2.57 -7.86 19.35
C ILE A 551 -1.49 -7.40 18.36
N LEU A 552 -0.98 -6.17 18.54
CA LEU A 552 0.02 -5.58 17.66
C LEU A 552 1.43 -6.14 17.88
N TYR A 553 1.73 -6.59 19.10
CA TYR A 553 3.02 -7.12 19.51
C TYR A 553 2.91 -8.57 19.99
N ASP A 554 3.75 -9.45 19.45
CA ASP A 554 3.88 -10.84 19.91
C ASP A 554 5.17 -11.00 20.73
N PRO A 555 5.08 -11.32 22.04
CA PRO A 555 6.26 -11.49 22.90
C PRO A 555 7.12 -12.71 22.55
N THR A 556 6.60 -13.63 21.74
CA THR A 556 7.33 -14.83 21.28
C THR A 556 8.06 -14.61 19.96
N ASP A 557 7.80 -13.50 19.28
CA ASP A 557 8.44 -13.14 18.02
C ASP A 557 9.85 -12.59 18.26
N LEU A 558 10.86 -13.43 17.96
CA LEU A 558 12.27 -13.11 18.16
C LEU A 558 12.74 -11.91 17.34
N THR A 559 12.05 -11.56 16.24
CA THR A 559 12.39 -10.40 15.42
C THR A 559 12.11 -9.07 16.15
N LEU A 560 11.32 -9.10 17.23
CA LEU A 560 10.92 -7.93 17.99
C LEU A 560 11.73 -7.71 19.27
N GLN A 561 12.86 -8.42 19.46
CA GLN A 561 13.69 -8.32 20.66
C GLN A 561 14.37 -6.95 20.86
N THR A 562 14.43 -6.11 19.85
CA THR A 562 14.98 -4.74 19.97
C THR A 562 13.90 -3.69 20.17
N SER A 563 12.63 -4.10 20.23
CA SER A 563 11.51 -3.19 20.42
C SER A 563 11.43 -2.65 21.84
N GLU A 564 10.78 -1.49 21.99
CA GLU A 564 10.52 -0.90 23.30
C GLU A 564 9.60 -1.78 24.15
N GLU A 565 8.65 -2.50 23.54
CA GLU A 565 7.80 -3.46 24.24
C GLU A 565 8.63 -4.61 24.85
N PHE A 566 9.62 -5.11 24.12
CA PHE A 566 10.54 -6.11 24.66
C PHE A 566 11.33 -5.56 25.84
N ILE A 567 11.91 -4.36 25.71
CA ILE A 567 12.68 -3.72 26.79
C ILE A 567 11.82 -3.54 28.05
N GLU A 568 10.55 -3.15 27.89
CA GLU A 568 9.63 -2.99 29.00
C GLU A 568 9.33 -4.33 29.69
N ILE A 569 9.05 -5.40 28.92
CA ILE A 569 8.82 -6.75 29.46
C ILE A 569 10.07 -7.25 30.21
N GLN A 570 11.26 -7.07 29.62
CA GLN A 570 12.53 -7.43 30.25
C GLN A 570 12.78 -6.65 31.53
N SER A 571 12.41 -5.37 31.57
CA SER A 571 12.58 -4.54 32.78
C SER A 571 11.76 -5.09 33.96
N ILE A 572 10.56 -5.60 33.70
CA ILE A 572 9.74 -6.27 34.72
C ILE A 572 10.36 -7.62 35.13
N GLN A 573 10.87 -8.40 34.18
CA GLN A 573 11.54 -9.67 34.49
C GLN A 573 12.80 -9.46 35.34
N LEU A 574 13.61 -8.45 35.02
CA LEU A 574 14.78 -8.07 35.81
C LEU A 574 14.40 -7.60 37.21
N ALA A 575 13.37 -6.76 37.35
CA ALA A 575 12.89 -6.33 38.66
C ALA A 575 12.43 -7.51 39.53
N ARG A 576 11.86 -8.55 38.91
CA ARG A 576 11.48 -9.79 39.61
C ARG A 576 12.71 -10.60 40.05
N LEU A 577 13.72 -10.73 39.19
CA LEU A 577 14.97 -11.42 39.54
C LEU A 577 15.67 -10.73 40.72
N ASP A 578 15.81 -9.40 40.66
CA ASP A 578 16.38 -8.61 41.77
C ASP A 578 15.59 -8.78 43.07
N PHE A 579 14.26 -8.89 42.99
CA PHE A 579 13.43 -9.17 44.17
C PHE A 579 13.76 -10.54 44.77
N THR A 580 13.85 -11.58 43.94
CA THR A 580 14.19 -12.95 44.38
C THR A 580 15.61 -13.05 44.93
N ASP A 581 16.56 -12.33 44.35
CA ASP A 581 17.97 -12.32 44.74
C ASP A 581 18.25 -11.41 45.96
N GLY A 582 17.23 -10.71 46.48
CA GLY A 582 17.35 -9.82 47.64
C GLY A 582 17.93 -8.44 47.33
N ASN A 583 18.08 -8.08 46.06
CA ASN A 583 18.56 -6.79 45.59
C ASN A 583 17.43 -5.73 45.57
N PHE A 584 16.87 -5.45 46.75
CA PHE A 584 15.66 -4.63 46.89
C PHE A 584 15.81 -3.17 46.44
N ILE A 585 17.01 -2.60 46.54
CA ILE A 585 17.27 -1.22 46.10
C ILE A 585 17.15 -1.13 44.57
N ASN A 586 17.81 -2.04 43.85
CA ASN A 586 17.75 -2.04 42.39
C ASN A 586 16.33 -2.36 41.89
N CYS A 587 15.69 -3.35 42.51
CA CYS A 587 14.30 -3.72 42.25
C CYS A 587 13.35 -2.51 42.38
N ARG A 588 13.44 -1.75 43.48
CA ARG A 588 12.64 -0.54 43.70
C ARG A 588 12.92 0.53 42.64
N ASN A 589 14.20 0.79 42.35
CA ASN A 589 14.59 1.80 41.37
C ASN A 589 14.06 1.47 39.97
N LEU A 590 14.11 0.20 39.56
CA LEU A 590 13.54 -0.27 38.31
C LEU A 590 12.01 -0.05 38.27
N CYS A 591 11.29 -0.45 39.31
CA CYS A 591 9.83 -0.31 39.36
C CYS A 591 9.39 1.16 39.36
N ILE A 592 10.06 2.03 40.13
CA ILE A 592 9.80 3.48 40.12
C ILE A 592 10.10 4.07 38.75
N GLY A 593 11.21 3.68 38.13
CA GLY A 593 11.59 4.12 36.79
C GLY A 593 10.53 3.74 35.74
N ILE A 594 10.00 2.52 35.80
CA ILE A 594 8.91 2.05 34.92
C ILE A 594 7.65 2.91 35.13
N LEU A 595 7.20 3.08 36.38
CA LEU A 595 5.99 3.84 36.70
C LEU A 595 6.09 5.33 36.39
N ALA A 596 7.30 5.89 36.40
CA ALA A 596 7.57 7.27 36.02
C ALA A 596 7.44 7.53 34.52
N THR A 597 7.37 6.49 33.68
CA THR A 597 7.19 6.68 32.24
C THR A 597 5.72 6.96 31.88
N ASN A 598 5.49 8.06 31.14
CA ASN A 598 4.13 8.46 30.72
C ASN A 598 3.49 7.51 29.70
N TRP A 599 4.27 6.61 29.10
CA TRP A 599 3.81 5.60 28.15
C TRP A 599 3.69 4.19 28.76
N CYS A 600 4.00 4.04 30.06
CA CYS A 600 4.01 2.77 30.78
C CYS A 600 2.76 1.94 30.47
N SER A 601 2.96 0.70 30.07
CA SER A 601 1.86 -0.20 29.78
C SER A 601 1.11 -0.66 31.02
N ILE A 602 -0.12 -1.17 30.82
CA ILE A 602 -0.87 -1.74 31.93
C ILE A 602 -0.15 -2.99 32.44
N PHE A 603 0.45 -3.80 31.56
CA PHE A 603 1.30 -4.93 31.99
C PHE A 603 2.44 -4.49 32.93
N ALA A 604 3.22 -3.50 32.51
CA ALA A 604 4.36 -3.03 33.29
C ALA A 604 3.93 -2.30 34.56
N ARG A 605 2.86 -1.51 34.49
CA ARG A 605 2.28 -0.82 35.66
C ARG A 605 1.81 -1.81 36.71
N CYS A 606 1.04 -2.82 36.31
CA CYS A 606 0.55 -3.84 37.23
C CYS A 606 1.72 -4.63 37.85
N GLY A 607 2.73 -5.00 37.05
CA GLY A 607 3.90 -5.71 37.56
C GLY A 607 4.73 -4.88 38.54
N ALA A 608 5.06 -3.64 38.18
CA ALA A 608 5.81 -2.74 39.05
C ALA A 608 5.05 -2.40 40.34
N ALA A 609 3.74 -2.15 40.27
CA ALA A 609 2.92 -1.88 41.44
C ALA A 609 2.86 -3.08 42.40
N ALA A 610 2.73 -4.30 41.87
CA ALA A 610 2.69 -5.50 42.69
C ALA A 610 4.04 -5.81 43.36
N ILE A 611 5.16 -5.61 42.65
CA ILE A 611 6.51 -5.74 43.21
C ILE A 611 6.76 -4.70 44.31
N LEU A 612 6.39 -3.42 44.08
CA LEU A 612 6.53 -2.37 45.09
C LEU A 612 5.67 -2.66 46.33
N PHE A 613 4.43 -3.13 46.15
CA PHE A 613 3.61 -3.57 47.27
C PHE A 613 4.30 -4.70 48.07
N ALA A 614 4.87 -5.69 47.39
CA ALA A 614 5.57 -6.80 48.04
C ALA A 614 6.79 -6.34 48.85
N LEU A 615 7.53 -5.34 48.36
CA LEU A 615 8.65 -4.71 49.07
C LEU A 615 8.19 -3.93 50.33
N ASP A 616 7.01 -3.30 50.27
CA ASP A 616 6.47 -2.43 51.31
C ASP A 616 5.34 -3.05 52.14
N LYS A 617 5.13 -4.37 52.03
CA LYS A 617 3.99 -5.06 52.63
C LYS A 617 3.93 -4.94 54.16
N ASP A 618 5.10 -4.81 54.79
CA ASP A 618 5.28 -4.73 56.24
C ASP A 618 5.39 -3.28 56.75
N VAL A 619 5.25 -2.28 55.86
CA VAL A 619 5.25 -0.85 56.20
C VAL A 619 3.82 -0.43 56.56
N TYR A 620 3.64 0.20 57.73
CA TYR A 620 2.32 0.56 58.25
C TYR A 620 1.76 1.84 57.60
N GLU A 621 2.60 2.86 57.44
CA GLU A 621 2.20 4.16 56.87
C GLU A 621 1.68 3.98 55.45
N GLU A 622 0.51 4.53 55.11
CA GLU A 622 -0.12 4.43 53.77
C GLU A 622 -0.42 2.99 53.29
N TRP A 623 -0.45 2.00 54.19
CA TRP A 623 -0.70 0.60 53.81
C TRP A 623 -2.05 0.41 53.08
N ASP A 624 -3.11 1.08 53.56
CA ASP A 624 -4.44 1.00 52.94
C ASP A 624 -4.44 1.56 51.51
N VAL A 625 -3.68 2.63 51.26
CA VAL A 625 -3.53 3.24 49.92
C VAL A 625 -2.81 2.26 48.99
N ARG A 626 -1.67 1.71 49.43
CA ARG A 626 -0.93 0.71 48.65
C ARG A 626 -1.77 -0.54 48.37
N LYS A 627 -2.58 -1.00 49.33
CA LYS A 627 -3.49 -2.13 49.15
C LYS A 627 -4.57 -1.81 48.11
N GLN A 628 -5.12 -0.60 48.13
CA GLN A 628 -6.11 -0.16 47.15
C GLN A 628 -5.53 -0.04 45.74
N ASP A 629 -4.30 0.46 45.61
CA ASP A 629 -3.58 0.51 44.33
C ASP A 629 -3.36 -0.90 43.76
N LEU A 630 -3.03 -1.86 44.63
CA LEU A 630 -2.89 -3.25 44.23
C LEU A 630 -4.22 -3.89 43.81
N ILE A 631 -5.31 -3.64 44.54
CA ILE A 631 -6.67 -4.12 44.15
C ILE A 631 -7.04 -3.58 42.77
N THR A 632 -6.70 -2.31 42.50
CA THR A 632 -6.90 -1.68 41.19
C THR A 632 -6.06 -2.37 40.12
N ALA A 633 -4.78 -2.62 40.39
CA ALA A 633 -3.89 -3.35 39.49
C ALA A 633 -4.40 -4.79 39.20
N ASN A 634 -5.00 -5.46 40.19
CA ASN A 634 -5.58 -6.80 40.03
C ASN A 634 -6.79 -6.77 39.10
N SER A 635 -7.65 -5.77 39.27
CA SER A 635 -8.82 -5.58 38.41
C SER A 635 -8.41 -5.33 36.95
N MET A 636 -7.40 -4.48 36.73
CA MET A 636 -6.82 -4.25 35.40
C MET A 636 -6.19 -5.52 34.81
N MET A 637 -5.46 -6.28 35.63
CA MET A 637 -4.82 -7.53 35.21
C MET A 637 -5.85 -8.59 34.79
N ASN A 638 -6.95 -8.74 35.54
CA ASN A 638 -8.02 -9.67 35.20
C ASN A 638 -8.69 -9.30 33.87
N TYR A 639 -8.91 -8.01 33.62
CA TYR A 639 -9.43 -7.53 32.33
C TYR A 639 -8.48 -7.91 31.18
N CYS A 640 -7.19 -7.54 31.31
CA CYS A 640 -6.20 -7.81 30.26
C CYS A 640 -5.99 -9.31 30.02
N LEU A 641 -5.91 -10.12 31.09
CA LEU A 641 -5.73 -11.57 30.98
C LEU A 641 -6.91 -12.24 30.26
N ALA A 642 -8.15 -11.79 30.51
CA ALA A 642 -9.33 -12.32 29.85
C ALA A 642 -9.32 -12.05 28.33
N ALA A 643 -8.83 -10.88 27.92
CA ALA A 643 -8.75 -10.45 26.52
C ALA A 643 -7.41 -10.78 25.84
N ALA A 644 -6.42 -11.31 26.56
CA ALA A 644 -5.08 -11.52 26.06
C ALA A 644 -5.03 -12.59 24.93
N PRO A 645 -4.37 -12.29 23.80
CA PRO A 645 -4.00 -13.29 22.80
C PRO A 645 -3.16 -14.42 23.41
N VAL A 646 -3.19 -15.60 22.78
CA VAL A 646 -2.51 -16.81 23.28
C VAL A 646 -1.04 -16.58 23.70
N PRO A 647 -0.20 -15.88 22.91
CA PRO A 647 1.21 -15.66 23.28
C PRO A 647 1.42 -14.85 24.56
N TRP A 648 0.44 -14.03 24.96
CA TRP A 648 0.52 -13.20 26.15
C TRP A 648 0.03 -13.88 27.42
N LYS A 649 -0.78 -14.95 27.30
CA LYS A 649 -1.38 -15.62 28.46
C LYS A 649 -0.35 -16.13 29.47
N PRO A 650 0.78 -16.74 29.08
CA PRO A 650 1.79 -17.19 30.05
C PRO A 650 2.39 -16.05 30.86
N LEU A 651 2.69 -14.91 30.21
CA LEU A 651 3.27 -13.73 30.88
C LEU A 651 2.31 -13.15 31.92
N TRP A 652 1.03 -12.98 31.56
CA TRP A 652 0.01 -12.49 32.49
C TRP A 652 -0.29 -13.49 33.61
N THR A 653 -0.32 -14.79 33.32
CA THR A 653 -0.57 -15.82 34.33
C THR A 653 0.56 -15.86 35.35
N SER A 654 1.81 -15.86 34.90
CA SER A 654 2.97 -15.77 35.81
C SER A 654 2.89 -14.50 36.65
N LEU A 655 2.63 -13.34 36.03
CA LEU A 655 2.51 -12.08 36.76
C LEU A 655 1.41 -12.13 37.84
N LYS A 656 0.29 -12.79 37.55
CA LYS A 656 -0.83 -12.94 38.49
C LYS A 656 -0.52 -13.91 39.63
N THR A 657 -0.09 -15.13 39.30
CA THR A 657 0.19 -16.18 40.28
C THR A 657 1.30 -15.75 41.24
N ASP A 658 2.36 -15.15 40.70
CA ASP A 658 3.58 -14.88 41.46
C ASP A 658 3.45 -13.65 42.37
N LEU A 659 2.52 -12.72 42.09
CA LEU A 659 2.47 -11.43 42.76
C LEU A 659 1.11 -11.04 43.35
N MET A 660 -0.02 -11.61 42.88
CA MET A 660 -1.36 -11.14 43.27
C MET A 660 -2.13 -12.12 44.16
N ASP A 661 -2.03 -13.43 43.89
CA ASP A 661 -2.79 -14.43 44.64
C ASP A 661 -2.32 -14.55 46.10
N ALA A 662 -1.07 -14.18 46.40
CA ALA A 662 -0.53 -14.14 47.76
C ALA A 662 -1.09 -12.99 48.64
N VAL A 663 -1.86 -12.04 48.07
CA VAL A 663 -2.17 -10.76 48.74
C VAL A 663 -3.60 -10.66 49.27
N ASN A 664 -4.55 -11.45 48.77
CA ASN A 664 -5.92 -11.41 49.29
C ASN A 664 -6.01 -11.79 50.78
N ASP A 665 -5.00 -12.53 51.29
CA ASP A 665 -4.92 -12.98 52.68
C ASP A 665 -3.99 -12.11 53.57
N LEU A 666 -3.35 -11.06 53.02
CA LEU A 666 -2.43 -10.21 53.79
C LEU A 666 -3.19 -9.24 54.72
N GLN A 667 -2.91 -9.39 56.02
CA GLN A 667 -3.37 -8.50 57.06
C GLN A 667 -2.48 -7.26 57.16
N ARG A 668 -3.08 -6.14 57.59
CA ARG A 668 -2.35 -4.90 57.84
C ARG A 668 -1.29 -5.14 58.93
N PRO A 669 -0.02 -4.73 58.73
CA PRO A 669 0.99 -4.86 59.75
C PRO A 669 0.58 -4.05 61.00
N PRO A 670 0.99 -4.47 62.21
CA PRO A 670 0.69 -3.75 63.44
C PRO A 670 1.34 -2.36 63.44
N ASP A 671 0.64 -1.36 63.98
CA ASP A 671 1.17 -0.01 64.14
C ASP A 671 2.27 -0.01 65.20
N LYS A 672 3.53 0.19 64.80
CA LYS A 672 4.68 0.25 65.71
C LYS A 672 4.60 1.43 66.70
N ASN A 673 3.74 2.41 66.47
CA ASN A 673 3.51 3.55 67.36
C ASN A 673 2.25 3.38 68.25
N SER A 674 1.49 2.29 68.08
CA SER A 674 0.43 1.94 69.02
C SER A 674 1.04 1.28 70.27
N GLN A 675 1.22 2.06 71.34
CA GLN A 675 1.51 1.46 72.65
C GLN A 675 0.31 0.60 73.07
N PRO A 676 0.52 -0.62 73.59
CA PRO A 676 -0.56 -1.39 74.18
C PRO A 676 -1.07 -0.64 75.40
N THR A 677 -2.37 -0.36 75.43
CA THR A 677 -3.05 0.09 76.63
C THR A 677 -3.17 -1.12 77.56
N ASP A 678 -2.25 -1.21 78.52
CA ASP A 678 -2.33 -2.15 79.62
C ASP A 678 -3.66 -1.95 80.37
N SER A 679 -4.54 -2.94 80.28
CA SER A 679 -5.61 -3.14 81.24
C SER A 679 -5.86 -4.64 81.43
N ASN A 680 -5.16 -5.21 82.42
CA ASN A 680 -5.72 -6.00 83.53
C ASN A 680 -4.72 -7.04 84.06
N VAL A 681 -4.15 -6.71 85.22
CA VAL A 681 -3.69 -7.68 86.23
C VAL A 681 -4.93 -8.21 86.95
N PRO A 682 -5.11 -9.55 87.09
CA PRO A 682 -4.65 -10.28 88.29
C PRO A 682 -4.09 -11.67 87.91
N GLY A 683 -3.16 -12.30 88.61
CA GLY A 683 -2.99 -12.49 90.04
C GLY A 683 -2.18 -13.79 90.21
N ASP A 684 -1.44 -13.84 91.31
CA ASP A 684 -0.36 -14.75 91.67
C ASP A 684 -0.72 -16.26 91.73
N GLN A 685 0.24 -17.16 91.38
CA GLN A 685 0.71 -18.30 92.20
C GLN A 685 1.63 -19.30 91.45
N GLY A 686 2.91 -19.33 91.86
CA GLY A 686 3.63 -20.53 92.31
C GLY A 686 3.95 -21.71 91.37
N ASN A 687 5.23 -21.88 91.00
CA ASN A 687 6.15 -22.94 91.46
C ASN A 687 7.25 -23.33 90.46
N ALA A 688 8.37 -23.76 91.04
CA ALA A 688 9.68 -24.03 90.47
C ALA A 688 9.79 -25.18 89.44
N SER A 689 10.73 -25.07 88.50
CA SER A 689 11.99 -25.87 88.46
C SER A 689 12.67 -25.86 87.08
N ALA A 690 13.94 -26.24 87.09
CA ALA A 690 14.96 -26.09 86.05
C ALA A 690 14.75 -26.91 84.76
N ASN A 691 15.24 -26.39 83.62
CA ASN A 691 16.26 -27.01 82.76
C ASN A 691 16.51 -26.19 81.47
N GLY A 692 17.72 -26.32 80.93
CA GLY A 692 18.30 -25.53 79.84
C GLY A 692 17.74 -25.76 78.42
N PRO A 693 18.43 -25.20 77.40
CA PRO A 693 17.83 -24.81 76.13
C PRO A 693 17.81 -25.94 75.10
N GLN A 694 16.76 -26.00 74.27
CA GLN A 694 16.76 -26.76 73.03
C GLN A 694 16.37 -25.88 71.84
N THR A 695 17.36 -25.74 70.97
CA THR A 695 17.34 -25.36 69.57
C THR A 695 16.33 -26.16 68.74
N ALA A 696 15.66 -25.50 67.79
CA ALA A 696 15.18 -26.12 66.56
C ALA A 696 15.23 -25.10 65.42
N PHE A 697 16.40 -25.07 64.78
CA PHE A 697 16.61 -24.66 63.40
C PHE A 697 16.05 -25.75 62.46
N GLU A 698 15.89 -25.37 61.18
CA GLU A 698 15.63 -26.20 59.98
C GLU A 698 14.17 -26.26 59.49
N LYS A 699 13.86 -26.07 58.20
CA LYS A 699 14.67 -25.82 56.99
C LYS A 699 13.74 -25.38 55.84
N CYS A 700 14.20 -24.39 55.07
CA CYS A 700 13.92 -24.30 53.64
C CYS A 700 14.34 -25.58 52.92
N GLN A 701 13.60 -25.99 51.88
CA GLN A 701 14.25 -26.56 50.71
C GLN A 701 13.47 -26.30 49.41
N ILE A 702 14.25 -25.75 48.48
CA ILE A 702 14.01 -25.44 47.07
C ILE A 702 14.14 -26.72 46.23
N LEU A 703 13.33 -26.89 45.19
CA LEU A 703 13.61 -27.64 43.94
C LEU A 703 12.69 -27.04 42.85
N SER A 704 13.16 -26.24 41.88
CA SER A 704 13.81 -26.60 40.61
C SER A 704 13.09 -27.70 39.79
N VAL A 705 12.26 -27.29 38.82
CA VAL A 705 12.26 -27.69 37.40
C VAL A 705 11.70 -26.52 36.59
#